data_AF-A0AAN9C8L6-F1
#
_entry.id   AF-A0AAN9C8L6-F1
#
_cell.length_a   1.000
_cell.length_b   1.000
_cell.length_c   1.000
_cell.angle_alpha   90.00
_cell.angle_beta   90.00
_cell.angle_gamma   90.00
#
_symmetry.space_group_name_H-M   'P 1'
#
loop_
_entity.id
_entity.type
_entity.pdbx_description
1 polymer ?
#
loop_
_entity_poly.entity_id
_entity_poly.type
_entity_poly.pdbx_seq_one_letter_code
_entity_poly.pdbx_strand_id
1 'polypeptide(L)'
;MHHITQTTTATTMLLLAVVLMVPWQITEGVENLLLNPSFEDTPAGTWNTKGFRAEQYADDKLDGRYSLRCSERKKKLVGPSQYTTGLRMGSGYELRAYVKLLNDNPDKLWQQLKAVVRFDFTVKVEGNTLRPISERPPRCVGLRDQKRKDCLAVLKTWRDKLKKQNAEKKKLNEQRKKEKQRKKQEKKKKKQKNKKKKQDKIKKQKQREKDKQTKKDKNKKDKEKKNDKKAKDKTKEQKDKERNKAKEQKKRDRQRNKEKKEKDRQKAKDRKEKAKTGKGSGARSSRNQTRIRTLSQLAPSLETQTAERTRRDVYHPIIRQRLLQRQRHRRQAQLPQTPVAGEDEHLMLGIETAQGAYIIAWRAFVRSEQGWVLLTGNINAPMLPFSGAELAIRGPDEGIDFLLDNVTLYEIPERSDWLTASHAMIDEHRKSDINLRVTVPAGVNPADVDVQLELKNHLFGFGSKVEDKLLYRKKTQHFRDMFFNLFNWATIGSFKWRFDKSRDLYSPDFSNAEEALDVLNEHGIKVRAHSIVWGVQKNIPDKVVATPPEELPRLLKFHTEYMVNLTRGKVEHWDVQNEFLHGHWYEETMKDPHVSENIFKMARPLDPKVKLYLNDFTAVNSGANTEDFHDMGVRFIKANTGIQGLGVQGHVKEFIKPTSTMIWRRLDRLAETGLEIFLTEFDIGWRDDVVRADWFEDAMRAYFAHPGLSGVILWGFWKDWQTYQDKYLVYGKDMKFAEQGQRFVCLTQKEWTTRKTFNLRDPIPPSVRGFRGDYEVIIRKRGIPVQRETFTLGKETTVVDIRVTDSNVPIAVQDKHDYVPQCISHRDQKSVGTVNSSLSQSAEFTCSDRMSPTSGSFNGAEVSVTCEAGEIMTSCSSFHAGHSSGTRRGERITVEDGVVTCTAIKGTGSPEGVRASARCCRASELKCDYRQAGPSSPMDGAMAESTCPPGHMPLGCSIFNQYSVLEGAFPNQDMTSCLAQSGPPLSEDPALKSGAVSYAACCSKPGLQCRQVASSQQPIRGVINVTCPLGDVMTGCNVMGEEGGLAGAHIDTDQSSGVSHCRAFVGNDLPDGEAKVSAVAICCNSSSS
;
A
#
# COMPACT_ATOMS: atom_id res chain seq x y z
N MET A 1 -42.21 41.64 5.88
CA MET A 1 -43.41 41.51 6.74
C MET A 1 -43.43 40.06 7.23
N HIS A 2 -43.60 39.72 8.51
CA HIS A 2 -43.72 40.53 9.74
C HIS A 2 -42.85 39.92 10.86
N HIS A 3 -42.66 40.65 11.97
CA HIS A 3 -42.02 40.13 13.19
C HIS A 3 -42.98 39.24 14.00
N ILE A 4 -42.44 38.19 14.62
CA ILE A 4 -42.81 37.76 15.98
C ILE A 4 -41.49 37.50 16.74
N THR A 5 -41.46 37.76 18.06
CA THR A 5 -40.23 37.82 18.86
C THR A 5 -40.34 37.05 20.17
N GLN A 6 -39.28 36.29 20.52
CA GLN A 6 -38.98 35.74 21.86
C GLN A 6 -40.01 34.70 22.38
N THR A 7 -39.76 33.85 23.40
CA THR A 7 -38.68 33.79 24.41
C THR A 7 -38.39 32.32 24.83
N THR A 8 -37.18 32.04 25.32
CA THR A 8 -36.76 30.95 26.24
C THR A 8 -37.62 29.69 26.44
N THR A 9 -37.02 28.51 26.23
CA THR A 9 -36.54 27.64 27.33
C THR A 9 -35.53 26.62 26.79
N ALA A 10 -34.57 26.18 27.61
CA ALA A 10 -33.47 25.30 27.19
C ALA A 10 -33.40 24.01 28.03
N THR A 11 -34.05 22.95 27.53
CA THR A 11 -33.82 21.55 27.94
C THR A 11 -34.33 20.61 26.85
N THR A 12 -33.94 19.32 26.90
CA THR A 12 -34.48 18.23 26.06
C THR A 12 -34.41 18.43 24.53
N MET A 13 -33.18 18.49 24.00
CA MET A 13 -32.86 17.96 22.66
C MET A 13 -31.59 17.09 22.70
N LEU A 14 -31.72 15.93 23.35
CA LEU A 14 -31.05 14.70 22.89
C LEU A 14 -32.11 13.89 22.13
N LEU A 15 -31.68 13.00 21.22
CA LEU A 15 -32.56 12.18 20.36
C LEU A 15 -33.40 12.96 19.32
N LEU A 16 -32.72 13.66 18.39
CA LEU A 16 -33.25 13.78 17.01
C LEU A 16 -32.16 13.95 15.93
N ALA A 17 -30.97 13.41 16.20
CA ALA A 17 -29.96 13.14 15.17
C ALA A 17 -30.14 11.71 14.64
N VAL A 18 -31.34 11.41 14.13
CA VAL A 18 -31.52 10.26 13.23
C VAL A 18 -30.77 10.64 11.96
N VAL A 19 -29.55 10.13 11.83
CA VAL A 19 -28.82 10.19 10.56
C VAL A 19 -29.72 9.57 9.51
N LEU A 20 -29.83 10.20 8.34
CA LEU A 20 -30.45 9.59 7.16
C LEU A 20 -29.55 8.51 6.58
N MET A 21 -29.20 7.52 7.41
CA MET A 21 -28.97 6.16 6.96
C MET A 21 -30.28 5.72 6.32
N VAL A 22 -30.39 5.91 5.01
CA VAL A 22 -31.41 5.22 4.22
C VAL A 22 -31.18 3.73 4.49
N PRO A 23 -32.08 3.02 5.18
CA PRO A 23 -31.97 1.58 5.23
C PRO A 23 -32.11 1.13 3.78
N TRP A 24 -31.03 0.57 3.20
CA TRP A 24 -31.09 -0.01 1.88
C TRP A 24 -32.00 -1.23 1.96
N GLN A 25 -33.31 -0.97 1.81
CA GLN A 25 -34.29 -1.98 1.46
C GLN A 25 -33.71 -2.73 0.27
N ILE A 26 -33.59 -4.06 0.42
CA ILE A 26 -33.14 -4.94 -0.67
C ILE A 26 -34.08 -4.63 -1.84
N THR A 27 -33.51 -4.13 -2.93
CA THR A 27 -34.27 -3.48 -4.02
C THR A 27 -35.42 -4.37 -4.46
N GLU A 28 -36.64 -3.82 -4.43
CA GLU A 28 -37.85 -4.51 -4.82
C GLU A 28 -37.67 -5.10 -6.23
N GLY A 29 -37.62 -6.44 -6.34
CA GLY A 29 -37.33 -7.15 -7.59
C GLY A 29 -36.18 -8.16 -7.56
N VAL A 30 -35.40 -8.31 -6.47
CA VAL A 30 -34.44 -9.42 -6.35
C VAL A 30 -35.15 -10.68 -5.83
N GLU A 31 -35.16 -11.74 -6.64
CA GLU A 31 -35.77 -13.03 -6.28
C GLU A 31 -34.99 -13.76 -5.17
N ASN A 32 -35.71 -14.39 -4.24
CA ASN A 32 -35.13 -15.25 -3.20
C ASN A 32 -34.86 -16.64 -3.79
N LEU A 33 -33.61 -17.09 -3.78
CA LEU A 33 -33.19 -18.39 -4.34
C LEU A 33 -33.54 -19.60 -3.45
N LEU A 34 -34.36 -19.43 -2.41
CA LEU A 34 -34.79 -20.48 -1.48
C LEU A 34 -36.31 -20.68 -1.50
N LEU A 35 -36.73 -21.94 -1.54
CA LEU A 35 -38.12 -22.37 -1.52
C LEU A 35 -38.62 -22.48 -0.07
N ASN A 36 -39.87 -22.07 0.19
CA ASN A 36 -40.48 -22.11 1.52
C ASN A 36 -39.56 -21.50 2.63
N PRO A 37 -39.21 -20.20 2.51
CA PRO A 37 -38.20 -19.55 3.38
C PRO A 37 -38.70 -19.28 4.81
N SER A 38 -40.00 -19.09 4.97
CA SER A 38 -40.71 -18.80 6.24
C SER A 38 -41.63 -19.96 6.64
N PHE A 39 -41.29 -21.18 6.20
CA PHE A 39 -41.88 -22.46 6.64
C PHE A 39 -43.42 -22.57 6.62
N GLU A 40 -44.08 -21.82 5.74
CA GLU A 40 -45.53 -21.80 5.54
C GLU A 40 -46.09 -23.15 5.06
N ASP A 41 -45.36 -23.80 4.16
CA ASP A 41 -45.67 -25.13 3.64
C ASP A 41 -44.95 -26.22 4.45
N THR A 42 -45.42 -27.47 4.33
CA THR A 42 -44.78 -28.62 4.97
C THR A 42 -43.29 -28.69 4.58
N PRO A 43 -42.34 -28.71 5.54
CA PRO A 43 -40.90 -28.74 5.23
C PRO A 43 -40.44 -30.01 4.48
N ALA A 44 -41.24 -31.07 4.48
CA ALA A 44 -40.94 -32.34 3.83
C ALA A 44 -40.93 -32.20 2.30
N GLY A 45 -39.73 -32.19 1.71
CA GLY A 45 -39.51 -32.10 0.26
C GLY A 45 -38.96 -30.76 -0.19
N THR A 46 -39.28 -29.67 0.52
CA THR A 46 -38.64 -28.35 0.37
C THR A 46 -37.33 -28.27 1.16
N TRP A 47 -37.28 -28.88 2.35
CA TRP A 47 -36.10 -28.94 3.22
C TRP A 47 -35.72 -30.39 3.58
N ASN A 48 -34.41 -30.63 3.68
CA ASN A 48 -33.80 -31.87 4.14
C ASN A 48 -33.58 -31.80 5.66
N THR A 49 -34.42 -32.50 6.41
CA THR A 49 -34.48 -32.48 7.88
C THR A 49 -33.86 -33.73 8.54
N LYS A 50 -33.02 -34.48 7.80
CA LYS A 50 -32.58 -35.82 8.22
C LYS A 50 -31.62 -35.81 9.42
N GLY A 51 -32.04 -36.49 10.49
CA GLY A 51 -31.22 -36.77 11.69
C GLY A 51 -31.64 -36.00 12.94
N PHE A 52 -32.70 -35.20 12.84
CA PHE A 52 -33.34 -34.47 13.91
C PHE A 52 -34.86 -34.48 13.70
N ARG A 53 -35.62 -33.95 14.65
CA ARG A 53 -37.07 -33.78 14.57
C ARG A 53 -37.38 -32.35 14.11
N ALA A 54 -38.27 -32.23 13.14
CA ALA A 54 -38.55 -30.99 12.43
C ALA A 54 -40.05 -30.79 12.29
N GLU A 55 -40.58 -29.76 12.94
CA GLU A 55 -42.02 -29.51 13.07
C GLU A 55 -42.32 -28.02 12.80
N GLN A 56 -43.44 -27.72 12.14
CA GLN A 56 -43.93 -26.35 12.03
C GLN A 56 -44.42 -25.88 13.40
N TYR A 57 -44.10 -24.64 13.80
CA TYR A 57 -44.36 -24.13 15.13
C TYR A 57 -45.00 -22.74 15.08
N ALA A 58 -46.24 -22.64 15.57
CA ALA A 58 -47.09 -21.46 15.40
C ALA A 58 -47.03 -20.46 16.56
N ASP A 59 -46.53 -20.86 17.74
CA ASP A 59 -46.54 -20.01 18.93
C ASP A 59 -45.50 -18.88 18.81
N ASP A 60 -44.32 -19.21 18.31
CA ASP A 60 -43.12 -18.37 18.27
C ASP A 60 -42.50 -18.41 16.86
N LYS A 61 -42.62 -17.30 16.15
CA LYS A 61 -42.16 -17.07 14.77
C LYS A 61 -41.89 -15.58 14.57
N LEU A 62 -41.09 -15.26 13.57
CA LEU A 62 -40.69 -13.91 13.19
C LEU A 62 -41.43 -13.44 11.92
N ASP A 63 -41.74 -14.35 11.01
CA ASP A 63 -42.48 -14.11 9.77
C ASP A 63 -43.62 -15.12 9.59
N GLY A 64 -44.57 -14.81 8.70
CA GLY A 64 -45.67 -15.70 8.34
C GLY A 64 -46.52 -16.21 9.53
N ARG A 65 -46.85 -17.50 9.50
CA ARG A 65 -47.66 -18.24 10.48
C ARG A 65 -46.83 -19.24 11.27
N TYR A 66 -45.74 -19.77 10.73
CA TYR A 66 -44.97 -20.88 11.33
C TYR A 66 -43.45 -20.66 11.25
N SER A 67 -42.73 -20.95 12.35
CA SER A 67 -41.29 -21.20 12.30
C SER A 67 -40.99 -22.71 12.23
N LEU A 68 -39.75 -23.08 11.89
CA LEU A 68 -39.28 -24.47 11.93
C LEU A 68 -38.65 -24.79 13.29
N ARG A 69 -39.35 -25.58 14.12
CA ARG A 69 -38.78 -26.14 15.35
C ARG A 69 -37.88 -27.33 15.04
N CYS A 70 -36.63 -27.24 15.47
CA CYS A 70 -35.57 -28.22 15.26
C CYS A 70 -35.16 -28.85 16.60
N SER A 71 -35.58 -30.09 16.85
CA SER A 71 -35.43 -30.78 18.15
C SER A 71 -34.80 -32.18 18.03
N GLU A 72 -34.55 -32.84 19.17
CA GLU A 72 -33.99 -34.21 19.25
C GLU A 72 -32.64 -34.40 18.49
N ARG A 73 -31.86 -33.32 18.38
CA ARG A 73 -30.66 -33.25 17.52
C ARG A 73 -29.51 -34.11 18.03
N LYS A 74 -29.24 -35.22 17.35
CA LYS A 74 -28.27 -36.26 17.79
C LYS A 74 -26.79 -35.97 17.47
N LYS A 75 -26.47 -34.87 16.76
CA LYS A 75 -25.09 -34.39 16.43
C LYS A 75 -25.07 -32.90 16.10
N LYS A 76 -24.03 -32.16 16.54
CA LYS A 76 -23.81 -30.72 16.20
C LYS A 76 -23.92 -30.36 14.71
N LEU A 77 -23.44 -31.25 13.82
CA LEU A 77 -23.43 -31.02 12.36
C LEU A 77 -24.78 -31.29 11.66
N VAL A 78 -25.80 -31.70 12.40
CA VAL A 78 -27.16 -31.94 11.89
C VAL A 78 -28.03 -30.70 12.12
N GLY A 79 -28.76 -30.33 11.08
CA GLY A 79 -29.69 -29.21 10.99
C GLY A 79 -30.28 -29.15 9.57
N PRO A 80 -31.24 -28.25 9.30
CA PRO A 80 -31.96 -28.20 8.03
C PRO A 80 -31.05 -27.77 6.87
N SER A 81 -31.21 -28.42 5.70
CA SER A 81 -30.56 -28.01 4.45
C SER A 81 -31.52 -27.97 3.27
N GLN A 82 -31.21 -27.16 2.26
CA GLN A 82 -31.96 -27.04 1.01
C GLN A 82 -30.99 -26.95 -0.18
N TYR A 83 -31.40 -27.46 -1.34
CA TYR A 83 -30.65 -27.33 -2.59
C TYR A 83 -31.21 -26.18 -3.42
N THR A 84 -30.33 -25.35 -3.98
CA THR A 84 -30.68 -24.18 -4.80
C THR A 84 -29.93 -24.18 -6.13
N THR A 85 -30.57 -23.62 -7.15
CA THR A 85 -30.08 -23.43 -8.53
C THR A 85 -30.26 -21.96 -8.94
N GLY A 86 -29.64 -21.54 -10.04
CA GLY A 86 -29.69 -20.14 -10.51
C GLY A 86 -28.55 -19.23 -10.00
N LEU A 87 -27.75 -19.70 -9.01
CA LEU A 87 -26.49 -19.07 -8.63
C LEU A 87 -25.57 -18.87 -9.85
N ARG A 88 -25.07 -17.65 -10.07
CA ARG A 88 -24.19 -17.30 -11.20
C ARG A 88 -22.72 -17.35 -10.80
N MET A 89 -21.88 -17.78 -11.74
CA MET A 89 -20.43 -17.90 -11.55
C MET A 89 -19.80 -16.51 -11.25
N GLY A 90 -19.13 -16.36 -10.12
CA GLY A 90 -18.49 -15.10 -9.69
C GLY A 90 -19.39 -14.09 -8.94
N SER A 91 -20.72 -14.19 -9.04
CA SER A 91 -21.65 -13.28 -8.35
C SER A 91 -21.56 -13.37 -6.83
N GLY A 92 -21.81 -12.24 -6.14
CA GLY A 92 -21.97 -12.19 -4.69
C GLY A 92 -23.38 -12.56 -4.26
N TYR A 93 -23.53 -13.26 -3.14
CA TYR A 93 -24.82 -13.68 -2.57
C TYR A 93 -24.86 -13.44 -1.06
N GLU A 94 -26.03 -13.10 -0.52
CA GLU A 94 -26.28 -12.85 0.90
C GLU A 94 -27.32 -13.83 1.45
N LEU A 95 -26.94 -14.61 2.46
CA LEU A 95 -27.88 -15.35 3.28
C LEU A 95 -28.36 -14.46 4.42
N ARG A 96 -29.67 -14.48 4.71
CA ARG A 96 -30.21 -14.16 6.04
C ARG A 96 -30.98 -15.38 6.55
N ALA A 97 -30.93 -15.59 7.86
CA ALA A 97 -31.67 -16.64 8.55
C ALA A 97 -31.82 -16.22 10.02
N TYR A 98 -33.01 -16.35 10.60
CA TYR A 98 -33.22 -16.02 12.01
C TYR A 98 -33.29 -17.31 12.84
N VAL A 99 -32.61 -17.34 13.97
CA VAL A 99 -32.51 -18.53 14.83
C VAL A 99 -32.76 -18.13 16.28
N LYS A 100 -33.57 -18.91 17.00
CA LYS A 100 -33.79 -18.75 18.44
C LYS A 100 -33.48 -20.05 19.18
N LEU A 101 -32.56 -20.01 20.13
CA LEU A 101 -32.27 -21.18 20.97
C LEU A 101 -33.36 -21.35 22.04
N LEU A 102 -33.83 -22.57 22.23
CA LEU A 102 -34.86 -22.90 23.22
C LEU A 102 -34.27 -23.34 24.57
N ASN A 103 -32.99 -23.71 24.59
CA ASN A 103 -32.23 -24.06 25.79
C ASN A 103 -30.73 -23.77 25.60
N ASP A 104 -29.99 -23.75 26.71
CA ASP A 104 -28.53 -23.60 26.74
C ASP A 104 -27.84 -24.88 27.24
N ASN A 105 -26.53 -24.99 27.00
CA ASN A 105 -25.68 -26.04 27.57
C ASN A 105 -25.01 -25.50 28.84
N PRO A 106 -25.21 -26.09 30.03
CA PRO A 106 -24.66 -25.57 31.29
C PRO A 106 -23.12 -25.61 31.35
N ASP A 107 -22.46 -26.49 30.59
CA ASP A 107 -21.00 -26.62 30.57
C ASP A 107 -20.30 -25.54 29.69
N LYS A 108 -21.06 -24.64 29.04
CA LYS A 108 -20.54 -23.68 28.05
C LYS A 108 -21.17 -22.30 28.17
N LEU A 109 -20.31 -21.27 28.09
CA LEU A 109 -20.75 -19.87 28.08
C LEU A 109 -21.58 -19.52 26.83
N TRP A 110 -21.27 -20.12 25.67
CA TRP A 110 -21.92 -19.82 24.39
C TRP A 110 -22.12 -21.05 23.50
N GLN A 111 -23.18 -21.00 22.70
CA GLN A 111 -23.45 -21.87 21.57
C GLN A 111 -23.00 -21.24 20.25
N GLN A 112 -22.75 -22.09 19.25
CA GLN A 112 -22.27 -21.69 17.93
C GLN A 112 -23.25 -22.10 16.83
N LEU A 113 -23.70 -21.14 16.02
CA LEU A 113 -24.53 -21.35 14.84
C LEU A 113 -23.73 -21.10 13.56
N LYS A 114 -23.92 -21.91 12.52
CA LYS A 114 -23.19 -21.80 11.25
C LYS A 114 -24.09 -22.09 10.06
N ALA A 115 -24.08 -21.22 9.06
CA ALA A 115 -24.61 -21.54 7.74
C ALA A 115 -23.49 -21.96 6.80
N VAL A 116 -23.73 -23.02 6.03
CA VAL A 116 -22.74 -23.67 5.16
C VAL A 116 -23.32 -23.86 3.76
N VAL A 117 -22.65 -23.38 2.72
CA VAL A 117 -23.00 -23.59 1.31
C VAL A 117 -22.02 -24.58 0.67
N ARG A 118 -22.51 -25.51 -0.14
CA ARG A 118 -21.72 -26.56 -0.79
C ARG A 118 -22.06 -26.65 -2.28
N PHE A 119 -21.14 -26.20 -3.13
CA PHE A 119 -21.31 -26.21 -4.60
C PHE A 119 -21.04 -27.60 -5.20
N ASP A 120 -21.88 -28.02 -6.15
CA ASP A 120 -21.64 -29.23 -6.95
C ASP A 120 -20.95 -28.88 -8.28
N PHE A 121 -19.63 -28.99 -8.31
CA PHE A 121 -18.81 -28.68 -9.48
C PHE A 121 -19.02 -29.67 -10.64
N THR A 122 -19.25 -29.15 -11.85
CA THR A 122 -19.57 -29.95 -13.03
C THR A 122 -18.32 -30.23 -13.88
N VAL A 123 -17.61 -31.32 -13.57
CA VAL A 123 -16.39 -31.69 -14.32
C VAL A 123 -16.73 -32.36 -15.64
N LYS A 124 -16.78 -31.58 -16.72
CA LYS A 124 -16.68 -32.12 -18.10
C LYS A 124 -15.21 -32.35 -18.45
N VAL A 125 -14.87 -33.58 -18.81
CA VAL A 125 -13.69 -33.91 -19.63
C VAL A 125 -14.24 -34.43 -20.97
N GLU A 126 -13.58 -34.09 -22.07
CA GLU A 126 -14.04 -34.44 -23.41
C GLU A 126 -14.29 -35.95 -23.56
N GLY A 127 -15.45 -36.31 -24.11
CA GLY A 127 -15.80 -37.68 -24.48
C GLY A 127 -16.33 -38.61 -23.38
N ASN A 128 -16.34 -38.25 -22.08
CA ASN A 128 -16.95 -39.14 -21.05
C ASN A 128 -17.48 -38.45 -19.79
N THR A 129 -18.74 -38.71 -19.46
CA THR A 129 -19.45 -38.13 -18.29
C THR A 129 -19.14 -38.90 -17.00
N LEU A 130 -18.08 -38.50 -16.29
CA LEU A 130 -17.82 -39.01 -14.94
C LEU A 130 -18.70 -38.31 -13.89
N ARG A 131 -19.55 -39.07 -13.20
CA ARG A 131 -20.26 -38.59 -12.00
C ARG A 131 -19.26 -38.33 -10.86
N PRO A 132 -19.57 -37.44 -9.89
CA PRO A 132 -18.60 -36.99 -8.88
C PRO A 132 -17.99 -38.13 -8.06
N ILE A 133 -16.66 -38.18 -7.97
CA ILE A 133 -15.95 -39.05 -7.04
C ILE A 133 -16.03 -38.43 -5.64
N SER A 134 -17.18 -38.58 -4.98
CA SER A 134 -17.24 -38.45 -3.53
C SER A 134 -16.49 -39.64 -2.92
N GLU A 135 -15.28 -39.42 -2.41
CA GLU A 135 -14.42 -40.49 -1.87
C GLU A 135 -14.94 -41.05 -0.53
N ARG A 136 -16.03 -41.82 -0.60
CA ARG A 136 -16.43 -42.77 0.44
C ARG A 136 -16.37 -44.18 -0.14
N PRO A 137 -15.64 -45.13 0.48
CA PRO A 137 -15.66 -46.51 0.03
C PRO A 137 -17.08 -47.10 0.16
N PRO A 138 -17.49 -48.02 -0.73
CA PRO A 138 -18.82 -48.62 -0.66
C PRO A 138 -19.02 -49.36 0.67
N ARG A 139 -20.09 -49.01 1.39
CA ARG A 139 -20.43 -49.61 2.68
C ARG A 139 -21.11 -50.97 2.46
N CYS A 140 -20.32 -52.04 2.40
CA CYS A 140 -20.81 -53.41 2.26
C CYS A 140 -21.48 -54.00 3.53
N VAL A 141 -22.04 -53.15 4.39
CA VAL A 141 -22.72 -53.52 5.65
C VAL A 141 -24.22 -53.64 5.37
N GLY A 142 -24.86 -54.71 5.86
CA GLY A 142 -26.27 -55.01 5.59
C GLY A 142 -26.54 -55.80 4.29
N LEU A 143 -25.55 -55.91 3.39
CA LEU A 143 -25.65 -56.78 2.21
C LEU A 143 -25.47 -58.26 2.59
N ARG A 144 -26.24 -59.13 1.95
CA ARG A 144 -26.11 -60.60 2.02
C ARG A 144 -25.60 -61.19 0.70
N ASP A 145 -25.15 -62.43 0.77
CA ASP A 145 -24.88 -63.34 -0.36
C ASP A 145 -24.00 -62.74 -1.47
N GLN A 146 -24.33 -62.98 -2.74
CA GLN A 146 -23.50 -62.56 -3.87
C GLN A 146 -23.28 -61.04 -3.90
N LYS A 147 -24.32 -60.24 -3.62
CA LYS A 147 -24.23 -58.77 -3.55
C LYS A 147 -23.20 -58.29 -2.52
N ARG A 148 -22.99 -59.04 -1.42
CA ARG A 148 -21.90 -58.76 -0.46
C ARG A 148 -20.52 -59.12 -1.02
N LYS A 149 -20.38 -60.26 -1.72
CA LYS A 149 -19.13 -60.66 -2.40
C LYS A 149 -18.72 -59.63 -3.46
N ASP A 150 -19.66 -59.19 -4.29
CA ASP A 150 -19.43 -58.21 -5.36
C ASP A 150 -18.99 -56.86 -4.78
N CYS A 151 -19.69 -56.37 -3.75
CA CYS A 151 -19.31 -55.15 -3.04
C CYS A 151 -17.90 -55.25 -2.44
N LEU A 152 -17.53 -56.40 -1.85
CA LEU A 152 -16.19 -56.62 -1.31
C LEU A 152 -15.10 -56.71 -2.40
N ALA A 153 -15.43 -57.22 -3.60
CA ALA A 153 -14.53 -57.22 -4.75
C ALA A 153 -14.28 -55.80 -5.30
N VAL A 154 -15.33 -54.97 -5.39
CA VAL A 154 -15.21 -53.54 -5.72
C VAL A 154 -14.39 -52.79 -4.66
N LEU A 155 -14.65 -53.05 -3.37
CA LEU A 155 -13.91 -52.46 -2.25
C LEU A 155 -12.42 -52.84 -2.26
N LYS A 156 -12.08 -54.09 -2.61
CA LYS A 156 -10.70 -54.56 -2.81
C LYS A 156 -10.03 -53.80 -3.96
N THR A 157 -10.70 -53.74 -5.12
CA THR A 157 -10.22 -53.03 -6.32
C THR A 157 -9.98 -51.55 -6.04
N TRP A 158 -10.85 -50.90 -5.27
CA TRP A 158 -10.69 -49.51 -4.83
C TRP A 158 -9.45 -49.33 -3.94
N ARG A 159 -9.28 -50.19 -2.91
CA ARG A 159 -8.09 -50.17 -2.02
C ARG A 159 -6.78 -50.34 -2.79
N ASP A 160 -6.75 -51.24 -3.77
CA ASP A 160 -5.52 -51.54 -4.50
C ASP A 160 -5.19 -50.45 -5.55
N LYS A 161 -6.19 -49.79 -6.16
CA LYS A 161 -6.00 -48.52 -6.89
C LYS A 161 -5.41 -47.43 -5.98
N LEU A 162 -5.97 -47.25 -4.77
CA LEU A 162 -5.50 -46.25 -3.81
C LEU A 162 -4.06 -46.50 -3.34
N LYS A 163 -3.66 -47.77 -3.14
CA LYS A 163 -2.26 -48.16 -2.88
C LYS A 163 -1.34 -47.78 -4.03
N LYS A 164 -1.73 -48.10 -5.28
CA LYS A 164 -0.93 -47.79 -6.48
C LYS A 164 -0.72 -46.28 -6.64
N GLN A 165 -1.79 -45.49 -6.55
CA GLN A 165 -1.72 -44.02 -6.59
C GLN A 165 -0.80 -43.46 -5.50
N ASN A 166 -0.88 -43.96 -4.26
CA ASN A 166 0.00 -43.52 -3.18
C ASN A 166 1.47 -43.93 -3.38
N ALA A 167 1.74 -45.11 -3.93
CA ALA A 167 3.09 -45.53 -4.35
C ALA A 167 3.66 -44.63 -5.47
N GLU A 168 2.85 -44.27 -6.46
CA GLU A 168 3.24 -43.37 -7.56
C GLU A 168 3.47 -41.93 -7.05
N LYS A 169 2.57 -41.42 -6.18
CA LYS A 169 2.71 -40.12 -5.50
C LYS A 169 3.97 -40.08 -4.62
N LYS A 170 4.36 -41.20 -3.99
CA LYS A 170 5.63 -41.35 -3.25
C LYS A 170 6.84 -41.33 -4.20
N LYS A 171 6.85 -42.13 -5.27
CA LYS A 171 7.90 -42.14 -6.31
C LYS A 171 8.11 -40.75 -6.93
N LEU A 172 7.04 -40.07 -7.31
CA LEU A 172 7.07 -38.72 -7.89
C LEU A 172 7.62 -37.69 -6.88
N ASN A 173 7.26 -37.78 -5.61
CA ASN A 173 7.82 -36.92 -4.56
C ASN A 173 9.31 -37.20 -4.30
N GLU A 174 9.77 -38.45 -4.42
CA GLU A 174 11.20 -38.78 -4.34
C GLU A 174 11.99 -38.30 -5.57
N GLN A 175 11.43 -38.42 -6.78
CA GLN A 175 11.98 -37.81 -7.99
C GLN A 175 12.08 -36.29 -7.85
N ARG A 176 10.99 -35.61 -7.47
CA ARG A 176 10.96 -34.16 -7.20
C ARG A 176 11.96 -33.73 -6.10
N LYS A 177 12.20 -34.57 -5.08
CA LYS A 177 13.25 -34.34 -4.06
C LYS A 177 14.66 -34.46 -4.67
N LYS A 178 14.95 -35.52 -5.42
CA LYS A 178 16.25 -35.74 -6.11
C LYS A 178 16.54 -34.62 -7.12
N GLU A 179 15.54 -34.21 -7.88
CA GLU A 179 15.64 -33.13 -8.86
C GLU A 179 15.84 -31.76 -8.19
N LYS A 180 15.08 -31.44 -7.13
CA LYS A 180 15.32 -30.23 -6.30
C LYS A 180 16.73 -30.23 -5.71
N GLN A 181 17.28 -31.38 -5.31
CA GLN A 181 18.68 -31.49 -4.89
C GLN A 181 19.66 -31.24 -6.05
N ARG A 182 19.44 -31.83 -7.24
CA ARG A 182 20.28 -31.62 -8.43
C ARG A 182 20.31 -30.15 -8.86
N LYS A 183 19.14 -29.52 -9.03
CA LYS A 183 18.98 -28.08 -9.31
C LYS A 183 19.63 -27.20 -8.22
N LYS A 184 19.65 -27.62 -6.95
CA LYS A 184 20.32 -26.91 -5.84
C LYS A 184 21.85 -27.09 -5.87
N GLN A 185 22.37 -28.25 -6.30
CA GLN A 185 23.80 -28.44 -6.57
C GLN A 185 24.27 -27.67 -7.80
N GLU A 186 23.50 -27.69 -8.89
CA GLU A 186 23.75 -26.91 -10.11
C GLU A 186 23.78 -25.40 -9.81
N LYS A 187 22.80 -24.88 -9.05
CA LYS A 187 22.81 -23.48 -8.58
C LYS A 187 24.01 -23.18 -7.66
N LYS A 188 24.48 -24.12 -6.83
CA LYS A 188 25.76 -23.97 -6.09
C LYS A 188 26.97 -23.92 -7.04
N LYS A 189 27.09 -24.84 -8.01
CA LYS A 189 28.17 -24.86 -9.01
C LYS A 189 28.18 -23.59 -9.87
N LYS A 190 27.02 -23.10 -10.36
CA LYS A 190 26.90 -21.80 -11.05
C LYS A 190 27.32 -20.64 -10.14
N LYS A 191 26.87 -20.58 -8.88
CA LYS A 191 27.30 -19.52 -7.93
C LYS A 191 28.81 -19.57 -7.65
N GLN A 192 29.44 -20.76 -7.53
CA GLN A 192 30.89 -20.90 -7.39
C GLN A 192 31.65 -20.48 -8.66
N LYS A 193 31.22 -20.93 -9.85
CA LYS A 193 31.84 -20.56 -11.14
C LYS A 193 31.73 -19.04 -11.40
N ASN A 194 30.60 -18.42 -11.02
CA ASN A 194 30.42 -16.96 -11.09
C ASN A 194 31.23 -16.22 -10.02
N LYS A 195 31.35 -16.74 -8.79
CA LYS A 195 32.23 -16.16 -7.75
C LYS A 195 33.70 -16.21 -8.17
N LYS A 196 34.15 -17.33 -8.76
CA LYS A 196 35.50 -17.45 -9.35
C LYS A 196 35.68 -16.46 -10.51
N LYS A 197 34.79 -16.43 -11.52
CA LYS A 197 34.81 -15.41 -12.58
C LYS A 197 34.83 -13.96 -12.05
N LYS A 198 34.09 -13.63 -10.98
CA LYS A 198 34.12 -12.28 -10.37
C LYS A 198 35.43 -12.02 -9.62
N GLN A 199 35.98 -13.00 -8.90
CA GLN A 199 37.31 -12.89 -8.28
C GLN A 199 38.43 -12.77 -9.34
N ASP A 200 38.33 -13.46 -10.46
CA ASP A 200 39.30 -13.40 -11.56
C ASP A 200 39.19 -12.08 -12.34
N LYS A 201 37.97 -11.55 -12.56
CA LYS A 201 37.77 -10.18 -13.04
C LYS A 201 38.37 -9.15 -12.06
N ILE A 202 38.12 -9.28 -10.76
CA ILE A 202 38.70 -8.38 -9.73
C ILE A 202 40.23 -8.52 -9.66
N LYS A 203 40.80 -9.72 -9.82
CA LYS A 203 42.26 -9.90 -9.93
C LYS A 203 42.82 -9.23 -11.17
N LYS A 204 42.22 -9.43 -12.35
CA LYS A 204 42.64 -8.77 -13.60
C LYS A 204 42.45 -7.26 -13.54
N GLN A 205 41.42 -6.76 -12.87
CA GLN A 205 41.21 -5.34 -12.63
C GLN A 205 42.25 -4.77 -11.67
N LYS A 206 42.46 -5.38 -10.49
CA LYS A 206 43.52 -4.96 -9.55
C LYS A 206 44.92 -5.09 -10.13
N GLN A 207 45.16 -6.03 -11.04
CA GLN A 207 46.42 -6.08 -11.80
C GLN A 207 46.50 -4.92 -12.79
N ARG A 208 45.49 -4.68 -13.63
CA ARG A 208 45.44 -3.50 -14.52
C ARG A 208 45.54 -2.17 -13.77
N GLU A 209 45.00 -2.08 -12.55
CA GLU A 209 45.14 -0.92 -11.66
C GLU A 209 46.55 -0.83 -11.09
N LYS A 210 47.18 -1.94 -10.65
CA LYS A 210 48.62 -1.99 -10.31
C LYS A 210 49.52 -1.65 -11.49
N ASP A 211 49.19 -2.06 -12.71
CA ASP A 211 49.97 -1.80 -13.92
C ASP A 211 49.81 -0.34 -14.35
N LYS A 212 48.58 0.21 -14.29
CA LYS A 212 48.31 1.65 -14.47
C LYS A 212 48.98 2.48 -13.38
N GLN A 213 48.98 2.04 -12.13
CA GLN A 213 49.62 2.72 -11.01
C GLN A 213 51.14 2.63 -11.15
N THR A 214 51.70 1.47 -11.52
CA THR A 214 53.14 1.32 -11.80
C THR A 214 53.57 2.15 -13.01
N LYS A 215 52.74 2.27 -14.06
CA LYS A 215 52.98 3.23 -15.16
C LYS A 215 52.85 4.69 -14.69
N LYS A 216 51.87 5.03 -13.84
CA LYS A 216 51.77 6.36 -13.22
C LYS A 216 52.97 6.67 -12.35
N ASP A 217 53.47 5.71 -11.58
CA ASP A 217 54.61 5.87 -10.67
C ASP A 217 55.95 5.83 -11.40
N LYS A 218 56.05 5.14 -12.54
CA LYS A 218 57.19 5.25 -13.45
C LYS A 218 57.17 6.62 -14.14
N ASN A 219 56.05 7.04 -14.73
CA ASN A 219 55.88 8.38 -15.28
C ASN A 219 56.02 9.50 -14.23
N LYS A 220 55.66 9.25 -12.96
CA LYS A 220 55.85 10.16 -11.83
C LYS A 220 57.31 10.18 -11.42
N LYS A 221 58.00 9.04 -11.31
CA LYS A 221 59.47 8.99 -11.09
C LYS A 221 60.27 9.57 -12.26
N ASP A 222 59.76 9.53 -13.48
CA ASP A 222 60.43 10.10 -14.66
C ASP A 222 60.09 11.59 -14.83
N LYS A 223 58.89 12.05 -14.45
CA LYS A 223 58.61 13.48 -14.20
C LYS A 223 59.39 14.01 -13.01
N GLU A 224 59.51 13.26 -11.92
CA GLU A 224 60.30 13.60 -10.74
C GLU A 224 61.78 13.60 -11.08
N LYS A 225 62.32 12.67 -11.88
CA LYS A 225 63.70 12.75 -12.40
C LYS A 225 63.90 13.93 -13.36
N LYS A 226 62.94 14.26 -14.24
CA LYS A 226 63.02 15.47 -15.08
C LYS A 226 62.91 16.76 -14.26
N ASN A 227 62.10 16.76 -13.21
CA ASN A 227 61.94 17.88 -12.29
C ASN A 227 63.11 17.98 -11.32
N ASP A 228 63.70 16.87 -10.86
CA ASP A 228 64.94 16.81 -10.08
C ASP A 228 66.11 17.25 -10.95
N LYS A 229 66.13 16.93 -12.25
CA LYS A 229 67.14 17.46 -13.16
C LYS A 229 66.97 18.96 -13.33
N LYS A 230 65.78 19.45 -13.73
CA LYS A 230 65.48 20.90 -13.76
C LYS A 230 65.71 21.61 -12.43
N ALA A 231 65.44 20.98 -11.30
CA ALA A 231 65.63 21.53 -9.96
C ALA A 231 67.08 21.46 -9.51
N LYS A 232 67.86 20.43 -9.87
CA LYS A 232 69.32 20.37 -9.64
C LYS A 232 70.05 21.34 -10.56
N ASP A 233 69.58 21.54 -11.79
CA ASP A 233 70.11 22.54 -12.72
C ASP A 233 69.81 23.95 -12.19
N LYS A 234 68.55 24.27 -11.83
CA LYS A 234 68.20 25.55 -11.17
C LYS A 234 68.89 25.74 -9.82
N THR A 235 68.98 24.70 -8.98
CA THR A 235 69.66 24.76 -7.68
C THR A 235 71.18 24.85 -7.85
N LYS A 236 71.76 24.34 -8.93
CA LYS A 236 73.18 24.55 -9.27
C LYS A 236 73.41 25.99 -9.72
N GLU A 237 72.59 26.50 -10.63
CA GLU A 237 72.65 27.90 -11.07
C GLU A 237 72.47 28.87 -9.89
N GLN A 238 71.49 28.62 -9.03
CA GLN A 238 71.21 29.41 -7.83
C GLN A 238 72.30 29.24 -6.76
N LYS A 239 72.82 28.02 -6.53
CA LYS A 239 73.97 27.81 -5.63
C LYS A 239 75.27 28.38 -6.16
N ASP A 240 75.52 28.44 -7.46
CA ASP A 240 76.73 29.08 -7.99
C ASP A 240 76.60 30.62 -7.94
N LYS A 241 75.39 31.18 -8.14
CA LYS A 241 75.07 32.59 -7.84
C LYS A 241 75.25 32.92 -6.35
N GLU A 242 74.72 32.10 -5.44
CA GLU A 242 74.90 32.24 -3.98
C GLU A 242 76.35 32.00 -3.55
N ARG A 243 77.06 31.03 -4.13
CA ARG A 243 78.47 30.72 -3.84
C ARG A 243 79.41 31.82 -4.31
N ASN A 244 79.08 32.54 -5.38
CA ASN A 244 79.84 33.74 -5.77
C ASN A 244 79.55 34.92 -4.82
N LYS A 245 78.28 35.20 -4.47
CA LYS A 245 77.96 36.19 -3.40
C LYS A 245 78.62 35.83 -2.06
N ALA A 246 78.64 34.56 -1.67
CA ALA A 246 79.28 34.06 -0.45
C ALA A 246 80.82 34.05 -0.51
N LYS A 247 81.44 33.99 -1.70
CA LYS A 247 82.89 34.23 -1.87
C LYS A 247 83.23 35.70 -1.64
N GLU A 248 82.45 36.63 -2.19
CA GLU A 248 82.61 38.06 -1.93
C GLU A 248 82.39 38.39 -0.45
N GLN A 249 81.31 37.89 0.14
CA GLN A 249 81.01 38.08 1.56
C GLN A 249 82.13 37.49 2.43
N LYS A 250 82.63 36.28 2.15
CA LYS A 250 83.82 35.74 2.85
C LYS A 250 85.11 36.51 2.58
N LYS A 251 85.22 37.31 1.52
CA LYS A 251 86.33 38.25 1.31
C LYS A 251 86.20 39.43 2.28
N ARG A 252 85.01 40.06 2.33
CA ARG A 252 84.67 41.18 3.25
C ARG A 252 84.76 40.76 4.73
N ASP A 253 84.26 39.58 5.08
CA ASP A 253 84.30 39.04 6.44
C ASP A 253 85.70 38.61 6.87
N ARG A 254 86.58 38.21 5.94
CA ARG A 254 88.00 37.96 6.25
C ARG A 254 88.76 39.24 6.56
N GLN A 255 88.36 40.38 5.97
CA GLN A 255 88.93 41.69 6.29
C GLN A 255 88.48 42.15 7.68
N ARG A 256 87.16 42.13 7.95
CA ARG A 256 86.60 42.41 9.29
C ARG A 256 87.11 41.48 10.39
N ASN A 257 87.42 40.21 10.08
CA ASN A 257 88.02 39.29 11.06
C ASN A 257 89.55 39.45 11.23
N LYS A 258 90.26 40.14 10.33
CA LYS A 258 91.62 40.64 10.63
C LYS A 258 91.52 41.76 11.66
N GLU A 259 90.75 42.80 11.37
CA GLU A 259 90.50 43.95 12.25
C GLU A 259 90.00 43.52 13.65
N LYS A 260 89.11 42.51 13.70
CA LYS A 260 88.63 41.95 14.97
C LYS A 260 89.71 41.15 15.72
N LYS A 261 90.51 40.31 15.04
CA LYS A 261 91.63 39.60 15.69
C LYS A 261 92.72 40.52 16.22
N GLU A 262 92.85 41.71 15.65
CA GLU A 262 93.75 42.77 16.14
C GLU A 262 93.24 43.37 17.45
N LYS A 263 91.94 43.71 17.51
CA LYS A 263 91.27 44.19 18.73
C LYS A 263 91.19 43.12 19.84
N ASP A 264 90.95 41.87 19.48
CA ASP A 264 90.94 40.74 20.42
C ASP A 264 92.36 40.38 20.91
N ARG A 265 93.42 40.64 20.11
CA ARG A 265 94.83 40.52 20.56
C ARG A 265 95.18 41.51 21.66
N GLN A 266 94.59 42.70 21.67
CA GLN A 266 94.79 43.67 22.75
C GLN A 266 94.14 43.17 24.04
N LYS A 267 92.85 42.80 24.00
CA LYS A 267 92.11 42.28 25.18
C LYS A 267 92.59 40.92 25.71
N ALA A 268 93.42 40.21 24.95
CA ALA A 268 94.05 38.95 25.38
C ALA A 268 95.35 39.15 26.18
N LYS A 269 95.91 40.37 26.27
CA LYS A 269 96.99 40.69 27.22
C LYS A 269 96.47 40.74 28.65
N ASP A 270 95.31 41.35 28.85
CA ASP A 270 94.74 41.71 30.16
C ASP A 270 94.15 40.52 30.95
N ARG A 271 94.28 39.30 30.45
CA ARG A 271 93.82 38.05 31.10
C ARG A 271 94.89 36.96 31.14
N LYS A 272 96.16 37.37 31.28
CA LYS A 272 97.32 36.47 31.44
C LYS A 272 97.75 36.26 32.90
N GLU A 273 96.86 36.52 33.86
CA GLU A 273 96.96 36.09 35.26
C GLU A 273 95.84 35.10 35.61
N LYS A 274 96.07 34.21 36.59
CA LYS A 274 95.14 33.16 37.08
C LYS A 274 94.69 32.18 35.96
N ALA A 275 95.54 31.35 35.34
CA ALA A 275 96.60 30.44 35.81
C ALA A 275 96.12 29.12 36.49
N LYS A 276 96.51 27.97 35.88
CA LYS A 276 96.44 26.56 36.37
C LYS A 276 94.99 25.98 36.53
N THR A 277 94.63 24.71 36.28
CA THR A 277 95.23 23.45 35.71
C THR A 277 94.06 22.46 35.46
N GLY A 278 94.07 21.43 34.59
CA GLY A 278 94.98 21.01 33.52
C GLY A 278 94.85 19.51 33.12
N LYS A 279 94.57 19.19 31.83
CA LYS A 279 94.56 17.83 31.17
C LYS A 279 93.53 16.78 31.71
N GLY A 280 93.03 15.80 30.95
CA GLY A 280 93.10 15.52 29.49
C GLY A 280 92.63 14.09 29.10
N SER A 281 92.12 13.89 27.86
CA SER A 281 91.63 12.61 27.25
C SER A 281 90.38 11.96 27.90
N GLY A 282 89.54 11.15 27.20
CA GLY A 282 89.48 10.82 25.77
C GLY A 282 88.41 9.75 25.40
N ALA A 283 88.18 9.55 24.09
CA ALA A 283 87.56 8.38 23.41
C ALA A 283 86.04 7.99 23.55
N ARG A 284 85.36 7.99 22.39
CA ARG A 284 84.39 7.03 21.80
C ARG A 284 83.47 6.08 22.64
N SER A 285 82.17 6.21 22.31
CA SER A 285 81.21 5.17 21.86
C SER A 285 80.57 4.10 22.79
N SER A 286 79.26 4.31 23.01
CA SER A 286 78.14 3.38 22.70
C SER A 286 77.66 2.32 23.71
N ARG A 287 76.35 2.00 23.54
CA ARG A 287 75.53 0.89 24.08
C ARG A 287 74.96 0.99 25.51
N ASN A 288 73.64 1.21 25.50
CA ASN A 288 72.60 0.48 26.22
C ASN A 288 72.22 0.79 27.69
N GLN A 289 70.90 0.61 27.89
CA GLN A 289 70.19 0.17 29.10
C GLN A 289 69.93 1.16 30.26
N THR A 290 68.65 1.57 30.33
CA THR A 290 67.71 1.19 31.42
C THR A 290 67.32 2.24 32.47
N ARG A 291 66.00 2.48 32.53
CA ARG A 291 65.15 2.92 33.67
C ARG A 291 65.19 4.39 34.16
N ILE A 292 64.06 4.78 34.78
CA ILE A 292 63.93 5.67 35.97
C ILE A 292 64.16 7.18 35.67
N ARG A 293 63.33 8.16 36.13
CA ARG A 293 62.19 8.14 37.08
C ARG A 293 61.40 9.50 37.09
N THR A 294 60.10 9.48 37.44
CA THR A 294 59.35 10.53 38.20
C THR A 294 59.24 11.99 37.66
N LEU A 295 58.46 12.93 38.21
CA LEU A 295 57.47 13.01 39.34
C LEU A 295 56.41 14.10 39.02
N SER A 296 55.15 13.88 39.42
CA SER A 296 54.14 14.79 40.05
C SER A 296 53.99 16.29 39.63
N GLN A 297 53.13 17.15 40.21
CA GLN A 297 52.03 17.11 41.23
C GLN A 297 51.02 18.24 40.83
N LEU A 298 49.86 18.54 41.44
CA LEU A 298 49.35 18.43 42.82
C LEU A 298 47.80 18.38 42.81
N ALA A 299 47.17 17.98 43.93
CA ALA A 299 45.74 18.16 44.24
C ALA A 299 45.61 19.15 45.44
N PRO A 300 44.68 19.12 46.43
CA PRO A 300 43.72 18.11 46.92
C PRO A 300 42.25 18.64 46.84
N SER A 301 41.22 18.34 47.64
CA SER A 301 40.94 17.62 48.91
C SER A 301 39.40 17.52 49.07
N LEU A 302 38.72 16.67 49.86
CA LEU A 302 39.00 15.51 50.75
C LEU A 302 37.64 14.71 50.75
N GLU A 303 37.55 13.40 50.50
CA GLU A 303 37.63 12.27 51.47
C GLU A 303 36.33 11.95 52.27
N THR A 304 36.07 10.76 52.86
CA THR A 304 36.56 9.35 52.72
C THR A 304 35.43 8.38 53.20
N GLN A 305 35.48 7.03 53.24
CA GLN A 305 36.59 6.06 53.09
C GLN A 305 36.26 4.75 52.33
N THR A 306 35.79 3.70 53.02
CA THR A 306 35.87 2.26 52.67
C THR A 306 34.75 1.49 53.40
N ALA A 307 34.55 0.16 53.37
CA ALA A 307 35.34 -1.01 52.89
C ALA A 307 34.35 -2.18 52.58
N GLU A 308 34.63 -3.25 51.83
CA GLU A 308 35.69 -3.63 50.87
C GLU A 308 35.05 -4.73 49.93
N ARG A 309 35.68 -5.67 49.18
CA ARG A 309 37.04 -6.20 49.03
C ARG A 309 37.29 -6.63 47.55
N THR A 310 38.56 -6.83 47.19
CA THR A 310 39.09 -7.28 45.89
C THR A 310 38.55 -8.65 45.38
N ARG A 311 38.70 -9.11 44.11
CA ARG A 311 39.95 -9.12 43.28
C ARG A 311 39.77 -9.54 41.79
N ARG A 312 40.51 -8.87 40.88
CA ARG A 312 41.02 -9.27 39.53
C ARG A 312 40.10 -9.44 38.30
N ASP A 313 40.08 -8.41 37.44
CA ASP A 313 40.68 -8.32 36.06
C ASP A 313 40.71 -9.60 35.17
N VAL A 314 40.44 -9.58 33.84
CA VAL A 314 41.21 -8.91 32.75
C VAL A 314 40.45 -8.91 31.39
N TYR A 315 40.50 -7.78 30.65
CA TYR A 315 40.35 -7.53 29.18
C TYR A 315 39.30 -8.21 28.25
N HIS A 316 38.74 -7.37 27.37
CA HIS A 316 37.98 -7.64 26.11
C HIS A 316 38.98 -7.76 24.91
N PRO A 317 38.73 -8.41 23.72
CA PRO A 317 37.54 -8.18 22.88
C PRO A 317 37.00 -9.29 21.92
N ILE A 318 35.72 -9.12 21.53
CA ILE A 318 35.07 -9.41 20.23
C ILE A 318 35.69 -10.48 19.28
N ILE A 319 35.01 -11.63 19.09
CA ILE A 319 34.61 -12.19 17.76
C ILE A 319 33.77 -13.49 17.90
N ARG A 320 32.75 -13.65 17.03
CA ARG A 320 31.97 -14.89 16.73
C ARG A 320 31.45 -15.74 17.92
N GLN A 321 30.11 -15.79 18.04
CA GLN A 321 29.39 -17.08 17.91
C GLN A 321 27.93 -16.89 17.42
N ARG A 322 27.71 -17.07 16.11
CA ARG A 322 26.39 -17.40 15.53
C ARG A 322 26.45 -18.86 15.07
N LEU A 323 26.09 -19.84 15.92
CA LEU A 323 25.78 -21.22 15.48
C LEU A 323 25.22 -22.21 16.56
N LEU A 324 24.59 -21.77 17.66
CA LEU A 324 24.07 -22.68 18.72
C LEU A 324 22.57 -22.53 19.06
N GLN A 325 21.70 -22.42 18.04
CA GLN A 325 20.24 -22.36 18.23
C GLN A 325 19.47 -23.26 17.24
N ARG A 326 19.96 -24.50 17.01
CA ARG A 326 19.30 -25.48 16.11
C ARG A 326 19.27 -26.95 16.60
N GLN A 327 19.57 -27.23 17.86
CA GLN A 327 19.54 -28.58 18.43
C GLN A 327 18.91 -28.66 19.84
N ARG A 328 17.72 -28.05 20.04
CA ARG A 328 16.90 -28.28 21.25
C ARG A 328 15.41 -28.62 21.03
N HIS A 329 14.96 -28.81 19.78
CA HIS A 329 13.60 -29.33 19.47
C HIS A 329 13.61 -30.80 19.02
N ARG A 330 14.24 -31.68 19.81
CA ARG A 330 14.16 -33.16 19.65
C ARG A 330 14.39 -33.88 20.99
N ARG A 331 13.47 -33.69 21.94
CA ARG A 331 13.12 -34.63 23.04
C ARG A 331 12.09 -34.00 23.98
N GLN A 332 10.82 -34.11 23.60
CA GLN A 332 9.67 -34.19 24.51
C GLN A 332 8.51 -34.75 23.69
N ALA A 333 7.92 -35.83 24.18
CA ALA A 333 6.81 -36.56 23.57
C ALA A 333 6.10 -37.32 24.70
N GLN A 334 4.80 -37.58 24.52
CA GLN A 334 3.93 -38.33 25.44
C GLN A 334 3.71 -37.68 26.82
N LEU A 335 2.73 -36.76 26.86
CA LEU A 335 1.60 -36.83 27.80
C LEU A 335 0.32 -36.51 26.99
N PRO A 336 -0.85 -37.05 27.34
CA PRO A 336 -2.08 -36.85 26.57
C PRO A 336 -2.73 -35.51 26.89
N GLN A 337 -2.83 -34.61 25.91
CA GLN A 337 -3.68 -33.43 25.99
C GLN A 337 -5.01 -33.69 25.28
N THR A 338 -6.10 -33.24 25.90
CA THR A 338 -7.43 -33.17 25.29
C THR A 338 -7.46 -32.09 24.19
N PRO A 339 -8.28 -32.24 23.13
CA PRO A 339 -8.31 -31.29 22.03
C PRO A 339 -9.06 -30.01 22.41
N VAL A 340 -8.33 -29.02 22.92
CA VAL A 340 -8.77 -27.62 23.02
C VAL A 340 -8.78 -26.98 21.62
N ALA A 341 -9.71 -26.05 21.37
CA ALA A 341 -9.83 -25.39 20.06
C ALA A 341 -8.60 -24.50 19.78
N GLY A 342 -7.74 -24.90 18.84
CA GLY A 342 -6.45 -24.21 18.69
C GLY A 342 -5.54 -24.54 17.51
N GLU A 343 -6.04 -25.06 16.37
CA GLU A 343 -5.20 -25.19 15.16
C GLU A 343 -6.03 -25.25 13.85
N ASP A 344 -6.38 -24.08 13.27
CA ASP A 344 -6.85 -23.96 11.86
C ASP A 344 -6.86 -22.49 11.37
N GLU A 345 -5.70 -21.93 10.97
CA GLU A 345 -5.61 -20.55 10.42
C GLU A 345 -5.98 -20.46 8.91
N HIS A 346 -7.06 -21.14 8.49
CA HIS A 346 -7.38 -21.34 7.06
C HIS A 346 -8.76 -20.82 6.63
N LEU A 347 -8.75 -19.95 5.61
CA LEU A 347 -9.84 -19.38 4.82
C LEU A 347 -11.16 -18.99 5.54
N MET A 348 -11.36 -17.67 5.71
CA MET A 348 -12.71 -17.06 5.74
C MET A 348 -13.12 -16.54 4.35
N LEU A 349 -12.88 -17.36 3.33
CA LEU A 349 -13.61 -17.36 2.06
C LEU A 349 -14.26 -18.76 1.94
N GLY A 350 -14.97 -19.11 3.03
CA GLY A 350 -15.31 -20.47 3.45
C GLY A 350 -14.10 -21.33 3.82
N ILE A 351 -14.16 -22.01 4.98
CA ILE A 351 -13.23 -23.10 5.29
C ILE A 351 -13.47 -24.21 4.26
N GLU A 352 -12.50 -24.53 3.41
CA GLU A 352 -12.58 -25.72 2.54
C GLU A 352 -12.52 -26.98 3.40
N THR A 353 -13.67 -27.41 3.90
CA THR A 353 -13.84 -28.77 4.41
C THR A 353 -13.50 -29.76 3.30
N ALA A 354 -12.99 -30.95 3.65
CA ALA A 354 -12.57 -32.00 2.71
C ALA A 354 -13.73 -32.67 1.91
N GLN A 355 -14.79 -31.91 1.60
CA GLN A 355 -15.98 -32.25 0.82
C GLN A 355 -16.50 -31.06 -0.02
N GLY A 356 -15.78 -29.92 -0.09
CA GLY A 356 -16.13 -28.75 -0.92
C GLY A 356 -17.26 -27.87 -0.38
N ALA A 357 -17.40 -27.79 0.96
CA ALA A 357 -18.42 -26.97 1.61
C ALA A 357 -17.81 -25.80 2.39
N TYR A 358 -18.36 -24.61 2.19
CA TYR A 358 -17.91 -23.29 2.62
C TYR A 358 -18.80 -22.77 3.75
N ILE A 359 -18.24 -22.29 4.86
CA ILE A 359 -19.00 -21.54 5.89
C ILE A 359 -19.25 -20.13 5.36
N ILE A 360 -20.50 -19.66 5.37
CA ILE A 360 -20.89 -18.34 4.86
C ILE A 360 -21.42 -17.41 5.96
N ALA A 361 -22.07 -17.98 6.98
CA ALA A 361 -22.47 -17.29 8.20
C ALA A 361 -21.98 -18.07 9.41
N TRP A 362 -21.55 -17.39 10.47
CA TRP A 362 -21.16 -17.97 11.75
C TRP A 362 -21.50 -16.97 12.84
N ARG A 363 -22.22 -17.42 13.87
CA ARG A 363 -22.37 -16.73 15.16
C ARG A 363 -21.67 -17.56 16.22
N ALA A 364 -20.76 -16.96 16.99
CA ALA A 364 -19.98 -17.66 18.02
C ALA A 364 -20.52 -17.45 19.44
N PHE A 365 -21.33 -16.41 19.67
CA PHE A 365 -21.76 -15.94 20.99
C PHE A 365 -23.28 -16.02 21.19
N VAL A 366 -23.86 -17.20 20.98
CA VAL A 366 -25.32 -17.40 21.03
C VAL A 366 -25.75 -18.05 22.36
N ARG A 367 -26.85 -17.57 22.95
CA ARG A 367 -27.51 -18.12 24.16
C ARG A 367 -29.04 -18.01 24.05
N SER A 368 -29.79 -18.80 24.81
CA SER A 368 -31.27 -18.77 24.80
C SER A 368 -31.85 -17.42 25.24
N GLU A 369 -31.19 -16.74 26.17
CA GLU A 369 -31.59 -15.41 26.69
C GLU A 369 -31.64 -14.29 25.63
N GLN A 370 -30.99 -14.46 24.47
CA GLN A 370 -30.98 -13.47 23.39
C GLN A 370 -32.26 -13.49 22.52
N GLY A 371 -33.07 -14.55 22.60
CA GLY A 371 -34.22 -14.72 21.73
C GLY A 371 -33.83 -14.98 20.26
N TRP A 372 -34.51 -14.30 19.33
CA TRP A 372 -34.24 -14.41 17.88
C TRP A 372 -32.98 -13.65 17.49
N VAL A 373 -31.92 -14.37 17.10
CA VAL A 373 -30.67 -13.80 16.57
C VAL A 373 -30.58 -13.97 15.05
N LEU A 374 -30.00 -12.97 14.38
CA LEU A 374 -29.74 -13.00 12.93
C LEU A 374 -28.43 -13.75 12.63
N LEU A 375 -28.54 -14.85 11.88
CA LEU A 375 -27.46 -15.58 11.24
C LEU A 375 -27.39 -15.15 9.76
N THR A 376 -26.82 -13.96 9.50
CA THR A 376 -26.54 -13.50 8.13
C THR A 376 -25.05 -13.63 7.77
N GLY A 377 -24.76 -13.68 6.47
CA GLY A 377 -23.41 -13.79 5.94
C GLY A 377 -23.41 -14.00 4.43
N ASN A 378 -22.35 -13.54 3.77
CA ASN A 378 -22.29 -13.44 2.32
C ASN A 378 -21.13 -14.25 1.70
N ILE A 379 -21.30 -14.69 0.45
CA ILE A 379 -20.35 -15.50 -0.31
C ILE A 379 -20.28 -15.04 -1.77
N ASN A 380 -19.09 -15.07 -2.37
CA ASN A 380 -18.94 -14.98 -3.82
C ASN A 380 -18.94 -16.40 -4.39
N ALA A 381 -19.78 -16.66 -5.39
CA ALA A 381 -19.83 -17.95 -6.06
C ALA A 381 -18.50 -18.27 -6.77
N PRO A 382 -18.03 -19.52 -6.78
CA PRO A 382 -16.75 -19.89 -7.40
C PRO A 382 -16.64 -19.48 -8.87
N MET A 383 -15.43 -19.12 -9.31
CA MET A 383 -15.10 -18.89 -10.73
C MET A 383 -14.89 -20.21 -11.50
N LEU A 384 -15.76 -21.20 -11.26
CA LEU A 384 -15.71 -22.54 -11.84
C LEU A 384 -17.15 -23.04 -12.10
N PRO A 385 -17.42 -23.78 -13.20
CA PRO A 385 -18.75 -24.32 -13.46
C PRO A 385 -19.28 -25.28 -12.38
N PHE A 386 -20.50 -25.01 -11.91
CA PHE A 386 -21.26 -25.82 -10.96
C PHE A 386 -22.72 -25.97 -11.42
N SER A 387 -23.44 -26.97 -10.91
CA SER A 387 -24.86 -27.21 -11.25
C SER A 387 -25.86 -26.61 -10.25
N GLY A 388 -25.39 -26.23 -9.06
CA GLY A 388 -26.20 -25.73 -7.94
C GLY A 388 -25.41 -25.83 -6.64
N ALA A 389 -26.07 -25.55 -5.52
CA ALA A 389 -25.47 -25.69 -4.19
C ALA A 389 -26.45 -26.13 -3.11
N GLU A 390 -25.96 -26.88 -2.12
CA GLU A 390 -26.66 -27.17 -0.87
C GLU A 390 -26.33 -26.10 0.18
N LEU A 391 -27.33 -25.34 0.64
CA LEU A 391 -27.29 -24.50 1.83
C LEU A 391 -27.73 -25.31 3.05
N ALA A 392 -27.01 -25.22 4.18
CA ALA A 392 -27.34 -25.92 5.42
C ALA A 392 -27.10 -25.05 6.67
N ILE A 393 -28.09 -24.98 7.56
CA ILE A 393 -27.92 -24.44 8.92
C ILE A 393 -27.43 -25.57 9.85
N ARG A 394 -26.39 -25.29 10.63
CA ARG A 394 -25.66 -26.24 11.50
C ARG A 394 -25.24 -25.57 12.80
N GLY A 395 -24.88 -26.37 13.79
CA GLY A 395 -25.01 -25.90 15.17
C GLY A 395 -26.49 -25.89 15.60
N PRO A 396 -26.82 -25.54 16.86
CA PRO A 396 -25.95 -25.51 18.04
C PRO A 396 -25.41 -26.92 18.39
N ASP A 397 -24.86 -27.14 19.59
CA ASP A 397 -24.42 -28.47 20.01
C ASP A 397 -25.57 -29.51 20.04
N GLU A 398 -25.26 -30.79 20.23
CA GLU A 398 -26.29 -31.83 20.39
C GLU A 398 -27.07 -31.68 21.71
N GLY A 399 -28.35 -32.04 21.70
CA GLY A 399 -29.27 -31.78 22.82
C GLY A 399 -29.73 -30.32 22.98
N ILE A 400 -29.28 -29.41 22.10
CA ILE A 400 -29.80 -28.04 22.03
C ILE A 400 -30.82 -27.93 20.89
N ASP A 401 -32.03 -27.55 21.27
CA ASP A 401 -33.19 -27.30 20.41
C ASP A 401 -33.22 -25.82 19.97
N PHE A 402 -33.75 -25.55 18.77
CA PHE A 402 -33.89 -24.19 18.27
C PHE A 402 -35.08 -24.03 17.32
N LEU A 403 -35.53 -22.78 17.14
CA LEU A 403 -36.41 -22.37 16.06
C LEU A 403 -35.58 -21.72 14.94
N LEU A 404 -35.99 -21.93 13.69
CA LEU A 404 -35.42 -21.31 12.49
C LEU A 404 -36.55 -20.65 11.69
N ASP A 405 -36.34 -19.44 11.20
CA ASP A 405 -37.33 -18.69 10.44
C ASP A 405 -36.69 -17.70 9.44
N ASN A 406 -37.49 -17.24 8.47
CA ASN A 406 -37.21 -16.23 7.45
C ASN A 406 -35.79 -16.40 6.85
N VAL A 407 -35.63 -17.51 6.11
CA VAL A 407 -34.35 -17.95 5.54
C VAL A 407 -34.29 -17.58 4.05
N THR A 408 -33.49 -16.56 3.72
CA THR A 408 -33.45 -15.96 2.38
C THR A 408 -32.05 -15.96 1.79
N LEU A 409 -31.91 -16.24 0.49
CA LEU A 409 -30.64 -16.13 -0.25
C LEU A 409 -30.84 -15.22 -1.48
N TYR A 410 -30.28 -14.02 -1.45
CA TYR A 410 -30.38 -13.02 -2.51
C TYR A 410 -29.04 -12.79 -3.21
N GLU A 411 -29.06 -12.34 -4.47
CA GLU A 411 -27.86 -11.85 -5.15
C GLU A 411 -27.52 -10.42 -4.73
N ILE A 412 -26.23 -10.13 -4.57
CA ILE A 412 -25.69 -8.80 -4.30
C ILE A 412 -25.04 -8.29 -5.60
N PRO A 413 -25.69 -7.38 -6.36
CA PRO A 413 -25.03 -6.75 -7.49
C PRO A 413 -23.87 -5.88 -7.01
N GLU A 414 -22.77 -5.87 -7.76
CA GLU A 414 -21.70 -4.89 -7.55
C GLU A 414 -22.11 -3.54 -8.15
N ARG A 415 -21.93 -2.45 -7.40
CA ARG A 415 -22.14 -1.09 -7.90
C ARG A 415 -21.10 -0.76 -8.96
N SER A 416 -21.52 -0.72 -10.24
CA SER A 416 -20.67 -0.29 -11.35
C SER A 416 -20.24 1.18 -11.25
N ASP A 417 -20.99 2.00 -10.51
CA ASP A 417 -20.75 3.42 -10.29
C ASP A 417 -19.84 3.72 -9.07
N TRP A 418 -19.33 2.70 -8.38
CA TRP A 418 -18.72 2.88 -7.04
C TRP A 418 -17.57 3.90 -7.02
N LEU A 419 -16.76 4.01 -8.07
CA LEU A 419 -15.65 4.96 -8.09
C LEU A 419 -16.17 6.41 -8.06
N THR A 420 -17.14 6.72 -8.92
CA THR A 420 -17.83 8.02 -8.98
C THR A 420 -18.58 8.32 -7.67
N ALA A 421 -19.28 7.33 -7.12
CA ALA A 421 -19.94 7.46 -5.82
C ALA A 421 -18.94 7.72 -4.68
N SER A 422 -17.73 7.16 -4.75
CA SER A 422 -16.67 7.43 -3.77
C SER A 422 -16.20 8.87 -3.82
N HIS A 423 -16.09 9.48 -5.02
CA HIS A 423 -15.72 10.90 -5.15
C HIS A 423 -16.80 11.83 -4.56
N ALA A 424 -18.07 11.54 -4.78
CA ALA A 424 -19.19 12.29 -4.19
C ALA A 424 -19.20 12.23 -2.66
N MET A 425 -19.12 11.02 -2.08
CA MET A 425 -19.06 10.84 -0.61
C MET A 425 -17.79 11.44 0.01
N ILE A 426 -16.65 11.44 -0.70
CA ILE A 426 -15.43 12.13 -0.26
C ILE A 426 -15.66 13.63 -0.17
N ASP A 427 -16.32 14.27 -1.13
CA ASP A 427 -16.59 15.71 -1.03
C ASP A 427 -17.62 16.03 0.07
N GLU A 428 -18.70 15.27 0.17
CA GLU A 428 -19.73 15.46 1.20
C GLU A 428 -19.17 15.26 2.63
N HIS A 429 -18.45 14.15 2.86
CA HIS A 429 -18.08 13.70 4.20
C HIS A 429 -16.65 14.07 4.62
N ARG A 430 -15.74 14.40 3.69
CA ARG A 430 -14.33 14.74 4.00
C ARG A 430 -13.94 16.17 3.65
N LYS A 431 -14.81 16.94 2.98
CA LYS A 431 -14.58 18.37 2.69
C LYS A 431 -15.64 19.25 3.35
N SER A 432 -15.29 20.52 3.54
CA SER A 432 -16.14 21.58 4.09
C SER A 432 -15.74 22.93 3.48
N ASP A 433 -16.55 23.95 3.71
CA ASP A 433 -16.39 25.26 3.08
C ASP A 433 -15.48 26.18 3.90
N ILE A 434 -14.59 26.89 3.20
CA ILE A 434 -13.65 27.87 3.76
C ILE A 434 -13.96 29.22 3.14
N ASN A 435 -14.45 30.17 3.93
CA ASN A 435 -14.79 31.51 3.47
C ASN A 435 -13.66 32.48 3.84
N LEU A 436 -12.78 32.76 2.88
CA LEU A 436 -11.63 33.65 3.06
C LEU A 436 -12.07 35.13 2.99
N ARG A 437 -11.69 35.92 3.99
CA ARG A 437 -11.92 37.37 4.02
C ARG A 437 -10.59 38.09 4.16
N VAL A 438 -10.11 38.68 3.08
CA VAL A 438 -8.76 39.26 3.03
C VAL A 438 -8.83 40.79 3.07
N THR A 439 -8.21 41.38 4.08
CA THR A 439 -8.04 42.84 4.21
C THR A 439 -6.63 43.23 3.78
N VAL A 440 -6.51 44.15 2.82
CA VAL A 440 -5.23 44.69 2.34
C VAL A 440 -5.01 46.10 2.92
N PRO A 441 -3.85 46.41 3.53
CA PRO A 441 -3.59 47.73 4.10
C PRO A 441 -3.22 48.76 3.01
N ALA A 442 -3.48 50.04 3.30
CA ALA A 442 -3.12 51.14 2.40
C ALA A 442 -1.61 51.13 2.08
N GLY A 443 -1.26 51.22 0.80
CA GLY A 443 0.12 51.16 0.31
C GLY A 443 0.61 49.78 -0.13
N VAL A 444 -0.14 48.69 0.16
CA VAL A 444 0.10 47.38 -0.47
C VAL A 444 -0.76 47.24 -1.72
N ASN A 445 -0.13 47.01 -2.87
CA ASN A 445 -0.80 46.73 -4.13
C ASN A 445 -1.36 45.29 -4.12
N PRO A 446 -2.68 45.06 -4.32
CA PRO A 446 -3.25 43.72 -4.34
C PRO A 446 -2.63 42.79 -5.39
N ALA A 447 -2.27 43.30 -6.57
CA ALA A 447 -1.65 42.47 -7.62
C ALA A 447 -0.26 41.93 -7.25
N ASP A 448 0.41 42.52 -6.26
CA ASP A 448 1.67 42.01 -5.72
C ASP A 448 1.48 40.85 -4.71
N VAL A 449 0.24 40.53 -4.31
CA VAL A 449 -0.07 39.63 -3.18
C VAL A 449 -0.72 38.33 -3.62
N ASP A 450 -0.13 37.20 -3.23
CA ASP A 450 -0.74 35.88 -3.33
C ASP A 450 -1.16 35.35 -1.96
N VAL A 451 -2.37 34.81 -1.86
CA VAL A 451 -2.88 34.07 -0.69
C VAL A 451 -2.84 32.59 -1.02
N GLN A 452 -1.93 31.87 -0.39
CA GLN A 452 -1.80 30.41 -0.53
C GLN A 452 -2.48 29.71 0.65
N LEU A 453 -3.40 28.80 0.33
CA LEU A 453 -4.13 27.98 1.28
C LEU A 453 -3.64 26.54 1.17
N GLU A 454 -3.07 26.00 2.25
CA GLU A 454 -2.46 24.66 2.28
C GLU A 454 -2.95 23.81 3.45
N LEU A 455 -3.57 22.67 3.16
CA LEU A 455 -3.76 21.59 4.12
C LEU A 455 -2.39 21.01 4.52
N LYS A 456 -2.11 20.91 5.81
CA LYS A 456 -0.88 20.30 6.35
C LYS A 456 -1.13 18.92 6.95
N ASN A 457 -2.20 18.77 7.73
CA ASN A 457 -2.62 17.50 8.33
C ASN A 457 -4.11 17.27 8.09
N HIS A 458 -4.50 16.04 7.78
CA HIS A 458 -5.92 15.67 7.75
C HIS A 458 -6.52 15.58 9.16
N LEU A 459 -7.83 15.85 9.25
CA LEU A 459 -8.65 15.45 10.40
C LEU A 459 -8.84 13.92 10.42
N PHE A 460 -9.02 13.32 9.23
CA PHE A 460 -9.03 11.87 9.04
C PHE A 460 -7.65 11.28 9.33
N GLY A 461 -7.62 10.10 9.95
CA GLY A 461 -6.37 9.44 10.28
C GLY A 461 -5.74 8.70 9.11
N PHE A 462 -4.49 9.05 8.77
CA PHE A 462 -3.62 8.27 7.88
C PHE A 462 -2.36 7.90 8.68
N GLY A 463 -2.19 6.62 9.00
CA GLY A 463 -1.15 6.19 9.92
C GLY A 463 -0.49 4.86 9.61
N SER A 464 0.48 4.48 10.44
CA SER A 464 1.08 3.14 10.38
C SER A 464 1.53 2.64 11.76
N LYS A 465 1.51 1.32 11.97
CA LYS A 465 2.21 0.66 13.07
C LYS A 465 3.69 0.99 12.98
N VAL A 466 4.20 1.72 13.97
CA VAL A 466 5.62 2.07 14.05
C VAL A 466 6.43 0.85 14.44
N GLU A 467 7.67 0.75 13.98
CA GLU A 467 8.65 -0.06 14.71
C GLU A 467 9.28 0.83 15.77
N ASP A 468 8.86 0.59 17.00
CA ASP A 468 9.11 1.35 18.23
C ASP A 468 10.60 1.75 18.32
N LYS A 469 11.48 0.76 18.12
CA LYS A 469 12.94 0.87 18.20
C LYS A 469 13.62 1.59 17.03
N LEU A 470 12.89 2.02 16.01
CA LEU A 470 13.42 2.84 14.92
C LEU A 470 13.13 4.34 15.12
N LEU A 471 12.16 4.70 15.96
CA LEU A 471 11.81 6.09 16.25
C LEU A 471 12.95 6.79 17.00
N TYR A 472 13.34 6.30 18.18
CA TYR A 472 14.33 6.98 19.04
C TYR A 472 15.80 6.71 18.68
N ARG A 473 16.11 5.82 17.72
CA ARG A 473 17.51 5.48 17.39
C ARG A 473 18.14 6.50 16.42
N LYS A 474 19.33 7.03 16.77
CA LYS A 474 20.04 8.01 15.92
C LYS A 474 20.42 7.51 14.51
N LYS A 475 20.49 6.19 14.27
CA LYS A 475 20.89 5.59 12.97
C LYS A 475 19.75 5.32 11.99
N THR A 476 18.54 5.80 12.28
CA THR A 476 17.31 5.51 11.51
C THR A 476 16.59 6.79 11.08
N GLN A 477 17.33 7.88 10.80
CA GLN A 477 16.77 9.18 10.39
C GLN A 477 15.80 9.04 9.20
N HIS A 478 16.22 8.40 8.10
CA HIS A 478 15.35 8.17 6.93
C HIS A 478 14.06 7.37 7.19
N PHE A 479 13.96 6.66 8.32
CA PHE A 479 12.71 6.04 8.75
C PHE A 479 11.80 7.06 9.47
N ARG A 480 12.35 7.93 10.33
CA ARG A 480 11.62 9.06 10.92
C ARG A 480 11.15 10.03 9.82
N ASP A 481 12.06 10.47 8.95
CA ASP A 481 11.79 11.42 7.87
C ASP A 481 10.59 10.94 7.03
N MET A 482 10.64 9.67 6.58
CA MET A 482 9.57 9.05 5.82
C MET A 482 8.28 8.87 6.64
N PHE A 483 8.38 8.46 7.91
CA PHE A 483 7.20 8.24 8.75
C PHE A 483 6.43 9.55 9.01
N PHE A 484 7.12 10.60 9.47
CA PHE A 484 6.51 11.90 9.75
C PHE A 484 6.07 12.63 8.48
N ASN A 485 6.65 12.35 7.32
CA ASN A 485 6.13 12.85 6.04
C ASN A 485 4.88 12.11 5.58
N LEU A 486 4.74 10.81 5.84
CA LEU A 486 3.62 10.00 5.35
C LEU A 486 2.38 9.98 6.26
N PHE A 487 2.53 10.19 7.57
CA PHE A 487 1.50 9.83 8.55
C PHE A 487 1.23 10.92 9.59
N ASN A 488 -0.05 11.12 9.94
CA ASN A 488 -0.51 11.92 11.09
C ASN A 488 -0.95 11.04 12.28
N TRP A 489 -0.99 9.70 12.12
CA TRP A 489 -1.30 8.73 13.18
C TRP A 489 -0.28 7.59 13.30
N ALA A 490 -0.19 6.99 14.48
CA ALA A 490 0.65 5.83 14.79
C ALA A 490 -0.08 4.77 15.63
N THR A 491 0.27 3.49 15.45
CA THR A 491 -0.02 2.44 16.45
C THR A 491 1.27 1.95 17.09
N ILE A 492 1.36 1.99 18.42
CA ILE A 492 2.51 1.47 19.19
C ILE A 492 2.22 0.03 19.59
N GLY A 493 2.88 -0.92 18.90
CA GLY A 493 2.60 -2.35 19.05
C GLY A 493 3.30 -3.03 20.23
N SER A 494 4.28 -2.40 20.89
CA SER A 494 4.95 -2.98 22.06
C SER A 494 4.21 -2.77 23.40
N PHE A 495 3.02 -2.17 23.39
CA PHE A 495 2.11 -2.17 24.55
C PHE A 495 1.39 -3.51 24.78
N LYS A 496 1.31 -4.42 23.79
CA LYS A 496 0.77 -5.77 23.98
C LYS A 496 1.51 -6.50 25.11
N TRP A 497 0.79 -7.03 26.10
CA TRP A 497 1.32 -7.63 27.34
C TRP A 497 2.48 -8.64 27.13
N ARG A 498 2.48 -9.40 26.03
CA ARG A 498 3.59 -10.31 25.65
C ARG A 498 4.94 -9.63 25.36
N PHE A 499 5.00 -8.30 25.34
CA PHE A 499 6.22 -7.50 25.16
C PHE A 499 6.69 -6.81 26.46
N ASP A 500 5.97 -6.98 27.57
CA ASP A 500 6.46 -6.70 28.91
C ASP A 500 7.81 -7.42 29.12
N LYS A 501 8.84 -6.65 29.47
CA LYS A 501 10.19 -7.18 29.70
C LYS A 501 10.34 -7.81 31.08
N SER A 502 9.41 -7.54 32.00
CA SER A 502 9.49 -7.98 33.39
C SER A 502 9.16 -9.46 33.56
N ARG A 503 9.78 -10.06 34.58
CA ARG A 503 9.42 -11.40 35.06
C ARG A 503 8.35 -11.36 36.14
N ASP A 504 8.24 -10.24 36.84
CA ASP A 504 7.16 -9.98 37.79
C ASP A 504 5.85 -9.73 37.03
N LEU A 505 4.72 -10.01 37.65
CA LEU A 505 3.39 -9.63 37.17
C LEU A 505 2.95 -8.28 37.74
N TYR A 506 3.46 -7.89 38.91
CA TYR A 506 3.10 -6.67 39.63
C TYR A 506 4.14 -5.55 39.53
N SER A 507 5.15 -5.71 38.67
CA SER A 507 6.12 -4.67 38.28
C SER A 507 6.47 -4.77 36.79
N PRO A 508 5.57 -4.38 35.86
CA PRO A 508 5.81 -4.48 34.41
C PRO A 508 6.89 -3.51 33.90
N ASP A 509 7.47 -3.79 32.73
CA ASP A 509 8.40 -2.90 32.02
C ASP A 509 8.03 -2.79 30.53
N PHE A 510 7.47 -1.64 30.17
CA PHE A 510 7.02 -1.29 28.82
C PHE A 510 7.89 -0.22 28.15
N SER A 511 9.10 0.05 28.66
CA SER A 511 9.88 1.24 28.27
C SER A 511 10.27 1.36 26.79
N ASN A 512 10.12 0.30 25.97
CA ASN A 512 10.23 0.45 24.50
C ASN A 512 9.08 1.29 23.90
N ALA A 513 7.88 1.14 24.47
CA ALA A 513 6.64 1.77 24.04
C ALA A 513 6.58 3.21 24.55
N GLU A 514 7.07 3.47 25.75
CA GLU A 514 7.21 4.82 26.33
C GLU A 514 8.21 5.66 25.51
N GLU A 515 9.42 5.14 25.24
CA GLU A 515 10.42 5.79 24.36
C GLU A 515 9.90 6.05 22.93
N ALA A 516 8.91 5.27 22.46
CA ALA A 516 8.25 5.48 21.18
C ALA A 516 7.11 6.51 21.26
N LEU A 517 6.33 6.49 22.34
CA LEU A 517 5.19 7.35 22.61
C LEU A 517 5.62 8.81 22.76
N ASP A 518 6.67 9.07 23.54
CA ASP A 518 7.14 10.43 23.78
C ASP A 518 7.70 11.04 22.48
N VAL A 519 8.47 10.28 21.69
CA VAL A 519 8.94 10.73 20.36
C VAL A 519 7.81 11.00 19.37
N LEU A 520 6.70 10.24 19.43
CA LEU A 520 5.54 10.49 18.56
C LEU A 520 4.78 11.76 18.97
N ASN A 521 4.59 11.96 20.27
CA ASN A 521 3.93 13.15 20.81
C ASN A 521 4.78 14.43 20.62
N GLU A 522 6.12 14.34 20.73
CA GLU A 522 7.05 15.42 20.36
C GLU A 522 6.88 15.91 18.91
N HIS A 523 6.41 15.03 18.01
CA HIS A 523 6.17 15.34 16.60
C HIS A 523 4.68 15.54 16.27
N GLY A 524 3.81 15.65 17.28
CA GLY A 524 2.37 15.89 17.12
C GLY A 524 1.58 14.72 16.52
N ILE A 525 2.13 13.50 16.51
CA ILE A 525 1.48 12.33 15.90
C ILE A 525 0.47 11.72 16.87
N LYS A 526 -0.77 11.55 16.42
CA LYS A 526 -1.85 10.93 17.21
C LYS A 526 -1.62 9.43 17.38
N VAL A 527 -1.65 8.95 18.62
CA VAL A 527 -1.29 7.56 18.95
C VAL A 527 -2.49 6.71 19.33
N ARG A 528 -2.58 5.52 18.72
CA ARG A 528 -3.34 4.38 19.24
C ARG A 528 -2.41 3.45 20.04
N ALA A 529 -2.76 3.17 21.29
CA ALA A 529 -2.07 2.18 22.11
C ALA A 529 -2.73 0.81 21.98
N HIS A 530 -1.90 -0.23 21.87
CA HIS A 530 -2.33 -1.54 21.38
C HIS A 530 -1.49 -2.66 22.02
N SER A 531 -2.06 -3.55 22.85
CA SER A 531 -3.42 -3.59 23.43
C SER A 531 -3.33 -3.98 24.91
N ILE A 532 -4.33 -3.61 25.73
CA ILE A 532 -4.32 -3.91 27.17
C ILE A 532 -4.39 -5.43 27.38
N VAL A 533 -5.40 -6.07 26.78
CA VAL A 533 -5.59 -7.53 26.76
C VAL A 533 -5.81 -8.06 25.34
N TRP A 534 -5.70 -9.39 25.21
CA TRP A 534 -5.89 -10.15 23.97
C TRP A 534 -6.30 -11.57 24.39
N GLY A 535 -7.53 -11.99 24.12
CA GLY A 535 -8.07 -13.26 24.63
C GLY A 535 -7.62 -14.53 23.88
N VAL A 536 -6.81 -14.39 22.82
CA VAL A 536 -6.26 -15.52 22.06
C VAL A 536 -5.02 -16.08 22.77
N GLN A 537 -5.18 -17.23 23.43
CA GLN A 537 -4.20 -17.81 24.38
C GLN A 537 -2.73 -17.81 23.91
N LYS A 538 -2.45 -18.08 22.62
CA LYS A 538 -1.08 -18.07 22.03
C LYS A 538 -0.35 -16.71 22.12
N ASN A 539 -1.04 -15.65 22.52
CA ASN A 539 -0.52 -14.30 22.67
C ASN A 539 -0.55 -13.78 24.12
N ILE A 540 -1.12 -14.54 25.06
CA ILE A 540 -1.12 -14.25 26.48
C ILE A 540 0.27 -14.66 27.03
N PRO A 541 0.92 -13.90 27.92
CA PRO A 541 2.21 -14.31 28.48
C PRO A 541 2.10 -15.63 29.25
N ASP A 542 3.08 -16.53 29.10
CA ASP A 542 3.10 -17.83 29.82
C ASP A 542 2.87 -17.68 31.34
N LYS A 543 3.40 -16.60 31.94
CA LYS A 543 3.22 -16.26 33.36
C LYS A 543 1.77 -15.94 33.75
N VAL A 544 0.98 -15.36 32.84
CA VAL A 544 -0.46 -15.09 33.03
C VAL A 544 -1.27 -16.37 32.79
N VAL A 545 -0.91 -17.18 31.80
CA VAL A 545 -1.56 -18.50 31.55
C VAL A 545 -1.34 -19.47 32.72
N ALA A 546 -0.23 -19.32 33.46
CA ALA A 546 0.07 -20.09 34.66
C ALA A 546 -0.46 -19.48 35.97
N THR A 547 -1.18 -18.35 35.93
CA THR A 547 -1.82 -17.74 37.11
C THR A 547 -3.11 -18.51 37.46
N PRO A 548 -3.39 -18.81 38.75
CA PRO A 548 -4.64 -19.47 39.15
C PRO A 548 -5.89 -18.68 38.71
N PRO A 549 -6.98 -19.33 38.25
CA PRO A 549 -8.19 -18.64 37.79
C PRO A 549 -8.77 -17.63 38.79
N GLU A 550 -8.66 -17.92 40.09
CA GLU A 550 -9.11 -17.08 41.20
C GLU A 550 -8.24 -15.83 41.43
N GLU A 551 -6.99 -15.82 40.96
CA GLU A 551 -6.10 -14.65 41.02
C GLU A 551 -6.22 -13.74 39.78
N LEU A 552 -6.69 -14.27 38.65
CA LEU A 552 -6.84 -13.54 37.39
C LEU A 552 -7.64 -12.22 37.52
N PRO A 553 -8.76 -12.11 38.28
CA PRO A 553 -9.47 -10.84 38.44
C PRO A 553 -8.60 -9.74 39.06
N ARG A 554 -7.78 -10.08 40.07
CA ARG A 554 -6.86 -9.15 40.74
C ARG A 554 -5.73 -8.72 39.80
N LEU A 555 -5.17 -9.67 39.06
CA LEU A 555 -4.11 -9.43 38.09
C LEU A 555 -4.58 -8.55 36.93
N LEU A 556 -5.76 -8.85 36.36
CA LEU A 556 -6.36 -8.08 35.28
C LEU A 556 -6.71 -6.65 35.72
N LYS A 557 -7.23 -6.47 36.94
CA LYS A 557 -7.43 -5.15 37.53
C LYS A 557 -6.12 -4.37 37.58
N PHE A 558 -5.09 -4.92 38.24
CA PHE A 558 -3.79 -4.26 38.37
C PHE A 558 -3.18 -3.89 37.02
N HIS A 559 -3.18 -4.82 36.05
CA HIS A 559 -2.63 -4.57 34.72
C HIS A 559 -3.41 -3.49 33.97
N THR A 560 -4.75 -3.48 34.06
CA THR A 560 -5.59 -2.42 33.47
C THR A 560 -5.30 -1.06 34.11
N GLU A 561 -5.22 -1.00 35.44
CA GLU A 561 -4.87 0.21 36.19
C GLU A 561 -3.47 0.72 35.82
N TYR A 562 -2.49 -0.17 35.66
CA TYR A 562 -1.13 0.18 35.24
C TYR A 562 -1.10 0.75 33.81
N MET A 563 -1.65 0.04 32.82
CA MET A 563 -1.54 0.41 31.40
C MET A 563 -2.24 1.72 31.06
N VAL A 564 -3.42 1.99 31.66
CA VAL A 564 -4.15 3.25 31.42
C VAL A 564 -3.45 4.42 32.13
N ASN A 565 -2.94 4.25 33.35
CA ASN A 565 -2.18 5.32 34.02
C ASN A 565 -0.85 5.63 33.31
N LEU A 566 -0.15 4.63 32.77
CA LEU A 566 1.10 4.80 32.01
C LEU A 566 0.94 5.71 30.77
N THR A 567 -0.25 5.71 30.18
CA THR A 567 -0.55 6.37 28.90
C THR A 567 -1.52 7.55 29.05
N ARG A 568 -1.88 7.90 30.29
CA ARG A 568 -2.93 8.88 30.63
C ARG A 568 -2.69 10.23 29.99
N GLY A 569 -3.62 10.68 29.15
CA GLY A 569 -3.52 11.94 28.39
C GLY A 569 -2.40 11.98 27.34
N LYS A 570 -1.71 10.87 27.07
CA LYS A 570 -0.66 10.75 26.03
C LYS A 570 -1.15 10.06 24.74
N VAL A 571 -2.33 9.42 24.74
CA VAL A 571 -2.85 8.63 23.61
C VAL A 571 -4.31 8.96 23.31
N GLU A 572 -4.71 8.86 22.05
CA GLU A 572 -6.06 9.17 21.59
C GLU A 572 -6.99 7.96 21.74
N HIS A 573 -6.49 6.77 21.36
CA HIS A 573 -7.27 5.52 21.34
C HIS A 573 -6.54 4.41 22.11
N TRP A 574 -7.29 3.56 22.82
CA TRP A 574 -6.82 2.30 23.41
C TRP A 574 -7.57 1.12 22.80
N ASP A 575 -6.85 0.17 22.21
CA ASP A 575 -7.38 -1.18 22.00
C ASP A 575 -7.38 -1.90 23.35
N VAL A 576 -8.54 -1.99 23.99
CA VAL A 576 -8.67 -2.57 25.33
C VAL A 576 -8.62 -4.08 25.24
N GLN A 577 -9.55 -4.68 24.49
CA GLN A 577 -9.58 -6.12 24.20
C GLN A 577 -9.42 -6.36 22.70
N ASN A 578 -8.45 -7.21 22.37
CA ASN A 578 -8.08 -7.57 21.01
C ASN A 578 -8.56 -9.00 20.67
N GLU A 579 -9.16 -9.18 19.49
CA GLU A 579 -9.57 -10.46 18.89
C GLU A 579 -10.51 -11.32 19.77
N PHE A 580 -11.50 -10.68 20.40
CA PHE A 580 -12.50 -11.37 21.23
C PHE A 580 -13.30 -12.41 20.42
N LEU A 581 -13.60 -12.11 19.14
CA LEU A 581 -14.31 -13.03 18.26
C LEU A 581 -13.53 -14.33 17.98
N HIS A 582 -12.21 -14.32 18.18
CA HIS A 582 -11.32 -15.47 17.91
C HIS A 582 -10.61 -16.02 19.16
N GLY A 583 -10.79 -15.39 20.32
CA GLY A 583 -10.25 -15.88 21.59
C GLY A 583 -10.83 -15.17 22.81
N HIS A 584 -11.39 -15.96 23.71
CA HIS A 584 -12.08 -15.55 24.95
C HIS A 584 -11.53 -16.38 26.14
N TRP A 585 -10.21 -16.55 26.19
CA TRP A 585 -9.54 -17.40 27.18
C TRP A 585 -9.79 -16.97 28.62
N TYR A 586 -9.85 -15.66 28.90
CA TYR A 586 -10.08 -15.15 30.25
C TYR A 586 -11.48 -15.54 30.74
N GLU A 587 -12.48 -15.31 29.89
CA GLU A 587 -13.88 -15.66 30.11
C GLU A 587 -14.05 -17.19 30.30
N GLU A 588 -13.47 -18.01 29.41
CA GLU A 588 -13.52 -19.47 29.53
C GLU A 588 -12.79 -20.02 30.76
N THR A 589 -11.74 -19.33 31.24
CA THR A 589 -10.94 -19.77 32.39
C THR A 589 -11.61 -19.40 33.72
N MET A 590 -12.18 -18.19 33.83
CA MET A 590 -12.90 -17.74 35.02
C MET A 590 -14.39 -18.15 35.06
N LYS A 591 -14.92 -18.70 33.96
CA LYS A 591 -16.36 -19.03 33.78
C LYS A 591 -17.30 -17.83 33.90
N ASP A 592 -16.78 -16.63 33.63
CA ASP A 592 -17.52 -15.38 33.63
C ASP A 592 -17.56 -14.81 32.19
N PRO A 593 -18.74 -14.66 31.56
CA PRO A 593 -18.84 -14.07 30.23
C PRO A 593 -18.64 -12.54 30.21
N HIS A 594 -18.53 -11.87 31.37
CA HIS A 594 -18.43 -10.41 31.51
C HIS A 594 -17.01 -9.87 31.76
N VAL A 595 -15.98 -10.73 31.79
CA VAL A 595 -14.59 -10.31 32.11
C VAL A 595 -14.13 -9.12 31.26
N SER A 596 -14.20 -9.22 29.92
CA SER A 596 -13.85 -8.12 29.03
C SER A 596 -14.72 -6.87 29.22
N GLU A 597 -16.02 -7.00 29.52
CA GLU A 597 -16.88 -5.84 29.84
C GLU A 597 -16.40 -5.12 31.11
N ASN A 598 -15.98 -5.88 32.12
CA ASN A 598 -15.50 -5.35 33.39
C ASN A 598 -14.13 -4.66 33.24
N ILE A 599 -13.28 -5.11 32.32
CA ILE A 599 -12.02 -4.43 31.97
C ILE A 599 -12.27 -3.03 31.38
N PHE A 600 -13.26 -2.87 30.49
CA PHE A 600 -13.65 -1.54 29.98
C PHE A 600 -14.19 -0.64 31.11
N LYS A 601 -15.06 -1.17 31.99
CA LYS A 601 -15.59 -0.45 33.17
C LYS A 601 -14.48 0.02 34.11
N MET A 602 -13.40 -0.75 34.26
CA MET A 602 -12.21 -0.33 35.04
C MET A 602 -11.36 0.71 34.30
N ALA A 603 -11.19 0.58 32.98
CA ALA A 603 -10.37 1.52 32.19
C ALA A 603 -11.01 2.91 32.07
N ARG A 604 -12.33 2.99 31.87
CA ARG A 604 -13.04 4.24 31.54
C ARG A 604 -12.90 5.40 32.53
N PRO A 605 -12.98 5.21 33.87
CA PRO A 605 -12.82 6.31 34.83
C PRO A 605 -11.36 6.76 35.01
N LEU A 606 -10.37 5.94 34.66
CA LEU A 606 -8.95 6.26 34.84
C LEU A 606 -8.51 7.35 33.86
N ASP A 607 -8.86 7.20 32.58
CA ASP A 607 -8.71 8.26 31.57
C ASP A 607 -10.03 8.47 30.79
N PRO A 608 -10.82 9.49 31.16
CA PRO A 608 -12.03 9.83 30.42
C PRO A 608 -11.81 10.48 29.04
N LYS A 609 -10.57 10.83 28.65
CA LYS A 609 -10.28 11.45 27.35
C LYS A 609 -9.97 10.43 26.27
N VAL A 610 -9.19 9.40 26.58
CA VAL A 610 -8.89 8.32 25.62
C VAL A 610 -10.17 7.57 25.24
N LYS A 611 -10.32 7.24 23.95
CA LYS A 611 -11.43 6.41 23.47
C LYS A 611 -11.11 4.93 23.59
N LEU A 612 -12.04 4.16 24.13
CA LEU A 612 -11.88 2.71 24.34
C LEU A 612 -12.46 1.91 23.16
N TYR A 613 -11.63 1.03 22.58
CA TYR A 613 -11.94 0.20 21.41
C TYR A 613 -11.96 -1.29 21.73
N LEU A 614 -12.93 -2.01 21.17
CA LEU A 614 -12.77 -3.42 20.80
C LEU A 614 -12.03 -3.46 19.46
N ASN A 615 -11.04 -4.35 19.28
CA ASN A 615 -10.26 -4.43 18.03
C ASN A 615 -10.20 -5.86 17.49
N ASP A 616 -10.64 -6.11 16.26
CA ASP A 616 -10.83 -7.47 15.76
C ASP A 616 -10.60 -7.62 14.23
N PHE A 617 -10.21 -8.82 13.78
CA PHE A 617 -9.98 -9.10 12.36
C PHE A 617 -11.20 -9.67 11.65
N THR A 618 -11.16 -9.66 10.32
CA THR A 618 -12.25 -10.10 9.43
C THR A 618 -13.59 -9.37 9.55
N ALA A 619 -13.77 -8.42 10.48
CA ALA A 619 -15.01 -7.65 10.66
C ALA A 619 -15.53 -6.92 9.40
N VAL A 620 -14.69 -6.62 8.41
CA VAL A 620 -15.10 -6.13 7.07
C VAL A 620 -14.72 -7.07 5.92
N ASN A 621 -14.18 -8.25 6.21
CA ASN A 621 -13.77 -9.25 5.20
C ASN A 621 -14.75 -10.44 5.12
N SER A 622 -15.51 -10.73 6.18
CA SER A 622 -16.56 -11.75 6.22
C SER A 622 -17.81 -11.19 6.91
N GLY A 623 -18.98 -11.27 6.27
CA GLY A 623 -20.23 -10.74 6.81
C GLY A 623 -20.63 -11.37 8.15
N ALA A 624 -20.35 -12.67 8.33
CA ALA A 624 -20.48 -13.37 9.61
C ALA A 624 -19.82 -12.61 10.78
N ASN A 625 -18.58 -12.18 10.56
CA ASN A 625 -17.78 -11.51 11.57
C ASN A 625 -18.08 -10.00 11.61
N THR A 626 -18.75 -9.43 10.60
CA THR A 626 -19.37 -8.09 10.68
C THR A 626 -20.51 -8.10 11.70
N GLU A 627 -21.41 -9.09 11.62
CA GLU A 627 -22.56 -9.23 12.53
C GLU A 627 -22.16 -9.51 13.97
N ASP A 628 -21.27 -10.49 14.19
CA ASP A 628 -20.79 -10.80 15.55
C ASP A 628 -20.03 -9.61 16.17
N PHE A 629 -19.38 -8.76 15.36
CA PHE A 629 -18.73 -7.52 15.84
C PHE A 629 -19.74 -6.40 16.12
N HIS A 630 -20.77 -6.23 15.28
CA HIS A 630 -21.90 -5.32 15.52
C HIS A 630 -22.61 -5.67 16.83
N ASP A 631 -23.06 -6.92 16.98
CA ASP A 631 -23.85 -7.36 18.14
C ASP A 631 -23.00 -7.36 19.42
N MET A 632 -21.69 -7.61 19.33
CA MET A 632 -20.76 -7.41 20.44
C MET A 632 -20.63 -5.93 20.83
N GLY A 633 -20.55 -5.01 19.86
CA GLY A 633 -20.60 -3.57 20.10
C GLY A 633 -21.89 -3.17 20.84
N VAL A 634 -23.06 -3.58 20.33
CA VAL A 634 -24.36 -3.35 20.97
C VAL A 634 -24.42 -3.94 22.39
N ARG A 635 -23.87 -5.13 22.61
CA ARG A 635 -23.77 -5.75 23.95
C ARG A 635 -22.92 -4.90 24.89
N PHE A 636 -21.74 -4.43 24.47
CA PHE A 636 -20.85 -3.60 25.29
C PHE A 636 -21.46 -2.23 25.59
N ILE A 637 -22.26 -1.65 24.69
CA ILE A 637 -23.07 -0.45 24.96
C ILE A 637 -24.12 -0.74 26.03
N LYS A 638 -24.95 -1.79 25.85
CA LYS A 638 -26.00 -2.18 26.80
C LYS A 638 -25.45 -2.51 28.19
N ALA A 639 -24.26 -3.08 28.27
CA ALA A 639 -23.55 -3.36 29.52
C ALA A 639 -22.92 -2.12 30.19
N ASN A 640 -23.13 -0.91 29.66
CA ASN A 640 -22.59 0.37 30.13
C ASN A 640 -21.06 0.33 30.36
N THR A 641 -20.33 -0.16 29.37
CA THR A 641 -18.86 -0.34 29.47
C THR A 641 -18.06 0.94 29.25
N GLY A 642 -18.65 1.96 28.62
CA GLY A 642 -17.90 3.13 28.15
C GLY A 642 -17.04 2.87 26.90
N ILE A 643 -17.34 1.80 26.14
CA ILE A 643 -16.84 1.65 24.76
C ILE A 643 -17.21 2.88 23.91
N GLN A 644 -16.31 3.29 23.02
CA GLN A 644 -16.51 4.45 22.13
C GLN A 644 -16.23 4.15 20.65
N GLY A 645 -15.59 3.02 20.33
CA GLY A 645 -15.25 2.69 18.95
C GLY A 645 -15.05 1.20 18.65
N LEU A 646 -15.08 0.91 17.35
CA LEU A 646 -14.87 -0.42 16.76
C LEU A 646 -13.62 -0.41 15.88
N GLY A 647 -12.60 -1.17 16.29
CA GLY A 647 -11.31 -1.31 15.63
C GLY A 647 -11.37 -2.45 14.64
N VAL A 648 -11.40 -2.13 13.35
CA VAL A 648 -11.41 -3.10 12.27
C VAL A 648 -9.97 -3.32 11.83
N GLN A 649 -9.37 -4.48 12.13
CA GLN A 649 -7.95 -4.70 11.76
C GLN A 649 -7.72 -4.56 10.26
N GLY A 650 -8.65 -4.98 9.40
CA GLY A 650 -8.47 -4.85 7.94
C GLY A 650 -7.37 -5.74 7.36
N HIS A 651 -6.87 -6.73 8.12
CA HIS A 651 -5.90 -7.72 7.65
C HIS A 651 -6.43 -8.54 6.47
N VAL A 652 -5.81 -8.38 5.30
CA VAL A 652 -6.27 -9.00 4.05
C VAL A 652 -5.21 -9.97 3.48
N LYS A 653 -5.70 -11.06 2.87
CA LYS A 653 -4.92 -12.20 2.38
C LYS A 653 -5.09 -12.37 0.86
N GLU A 654 -4.13 -13.03 0.23
CA GLU A 654 -4.18 -13.39 -1.18
C GLU A 654 -5.50 -14.13 -1.51
N PHE A 655 -6.11 -13.81 -2.65
CA PHE A 655 -7.43 -14.30 -3.12
C PHE A 655 -8.67 -13.82 -2.35
N ILE A 656 -8.55 -13.07 -1.25
CA ILE A 656 -9.71 -12.53 -0.51
C ILE A 656 -9.91 -11.04 -0.85
N LYS A 657 -10.50 -10.71 -2.02
CA LYS A 657 -10.87 -9.34 -2.42
C LYS A 657 -12.35 -9.03 -2.18
N PRO A 658 -12.72 -8.37 -1.06
CA PRO A 658 -13.96 -7.61 -0.99
C PRO A 658 -13.98 -6.52 -2.06
N THR A 659 -15.14 -6.33 -2.70
CA THR A 659 -15.42 -5.20 -3.58
C THR A 659 -15.69 -3.94 -2.75
N SER A 660 -15.57 -2.74 -3.34
CA SER A 660 -15.86 -1.48 -2.65
C SER A 660 -17.30 -1.44 -2.11
N THR A 661 -18.26 -1.96 -2.89
CA THR A 661 -19.66 -2.19 -2.48
C THR A 661 -19.75 -3.00 -1.18
N MET A 662 -18.97 -4.09 -1.07
CA MET A 662 -18.97 -4.98 0.08
C MET A 662 -18.22 -4.41 1.30
N ILE A 663 -17.23 -3.54 1.07
CA ILE A 663 -16.58 -2.76 2.14
C ILE A 663 -17.61 -1.80 2.76
N TRP A 664 -18.32 -1.03 1.94
CA TRP A 664 -19.34 -0.08 2.43
C TRP A 664 -20.46 -0.78 3.19
N ARG A 665 -21.16 -1.76 2.60
CA ARG A 665 -22.28 -2.45 3.27
C ARG A 665 -21.92 -3.02 4.65
N ARG A 666 -20.65 -3.45 4.85
CA ARG A 666 -20.17 -3.93 6.14
C ARG A 666 -19.80 -2.81 7.12
N LEU A 667 -19.30 -1.67 6.63
CA LEU A 667 -19.07 -0.48 7.46
C LEU A 667 -20.38 0.23 7.83
N ASP A 668 -21.37 0.26 6.94
CA ASP A 668 -22.74 0.73 7.23
C ASP A 668 -23.33 -0.05 8.41
N ARG A 669 -23.31 -1.38 8.31
CA ARG A 669 -23.79 -2.29 9.36
C ARG A 669 -23.05 -2.13 10.69
N LEU A 670 -21.75 -1.83 10.69
CA LEU A 670 -21.02 -1.52 11.92
C LEU A 670 -21.35 -0.12 12.47
N ALA A 671 -21.68 0.85 11.61
CA ALA A 671 -22.03 2.21 11.99
C ALA A 671 -23.42 2.30 12.66
N GLU A 672 -24.32 1.34 12.42
CA GLU A 672 -25.60 1.19 13.13
C GLU A 672 -25.42 1.09 14.66
N THR A 673 -24.23 0.68 15.15
CA THR A 673 -23.92 0.68 16.60
C THR A 673 -23.80 2.08 17.21
N GLY A 674 -23.64 3.12 16.38
CA GLY A 674 -23.31 4.49 16.83
C GLY A 674 -21.87 4.66 17.34
N LEU A 675 -21.03 3.62 17.25
CA LEU A 675 -19.61 3.66 17.65
C LEU A 675 -18.72 4.15 16.51
N GLU A 676 -17.61 4.82 16.87
CA GLU A 676 -16.63 5.30 15.90
C GLU A 676 -15.81 4.15 15.29
N ILE A 677 -15.90 3.95 13.98
CA ILE A 677 -15.12 2.92 13.30
C ILE A 677 -13.72 3.46 12.97
N PHE A 678 -12.69 2.65 13.22
CA PHE A 678 -11.32 2.95 12.80
C PHE A 678 -10.71 1.70 12.14
N LEU A 679 -10.01 1.85 11.02
CA LEU A 679 -9.31 0.75 10.36
C LEU A 679 -7.87 0.70 10.90
N THR A 680 -7.52 -0.33 11.67
CA THR A 680 -6.43 -0.26 12.67
C THR A 680 -5.12 -0.95 12.26
N GLU A 681 -5.17 -1.97 11.39
CA GLU A 681 -4.03 -2.83 11.04
C GLU A 681 -4.03 -3.18 9.54
N PHE A 682 -4.44 -2.23 8.69
CA PHE A 682 -4.71 -2.49 7.27
C PHE A 682 -3.46 -2.97 6.52
N ASP A 683 -3.58 -4.09 5.84
CA ASP A 683 -2.55 -4.61 4.95
C ASP A 683 -3.15 -5.50 3.84
N ILE A 684 -2.58 -5.48 2.63
CA ILE A 684 -3.02 -6.33 1.51
C ILE A 684 -1.83 -7.15 1.04
N GLY A 685 -1.98 -8.48 1.06
CA GLY A 685 -1.02 -9.42 0.48
C GLY A 685 -1.48 -9.93 -0.88
N TRP A 686 -0.74 -9.62 -1.95
CA TRP A 686 -0.91 -10.19 -3.29
C TRP A 686 0.45 -10.26 -4.00
N ARG A 687 0.64 -11.24 -4.90
CA ARG A 687 1.97 -11.52 -5.50
C ARG A 687 2.35 -10.55 -6.61
N ASP A 688 1.42 -10.32 -7.52
CA ASP A 688 1.53 -9.29 -8.55
C ASP A 688 1.49 -7.90 -7.87
N ASP A 689 2.34 -6.96 -8.28
CA ASP A 689 2.47 -5.65 -7.63
C ASP A 689 1.49 -4.61 -8.16
N VAL A 690 1.10 -4.69 -9.43
CA VAL A 690 0.05 -3.84 -10.02
C VAL A 690 -1.31 -4.20 -9.43
N VAL A 691 -1.71 -5.48 -9.47
CA VAL A 691 -3.01 -5.93 -8.93
C VAL A 691 -3.11 -5.68 -7.41
N ARG A 692 -1.98 -5.70 -6.69
CA ARG A 692 -1.93 -5.30 -5.27
C ARG A 692 -2.15 -3.79 -5.09
N ALA A 693 -1.58 -2.96 -5.97
CA ALA A 693 -1.69 -1.51 -5.89
C ALA A 693 -3.08 -1.00 -6.26
N ASP A 694 -3.67 -1.53 -7.33
CA ASP A 694 -5.01 -1.14 -7.79
C ASP A 694 -6.07 -1.47 -6.73
N TRP A 695 -5.98 -2.65 -6.11
CA TRP A 695 -6.87 -3.03 -5.02
C TRP A 695 -6.57 -2.28 -3.71
N PHE A 696 -5.30 -1.96 -3.42
CA PHE A 696 -4.97 -1.06 -2.30
C PHE A 696 -5.59 0.32 -2.50
N GLU A 697 -5.55 0.86 -3.72
CA GLU A 697 -6.26 2.08 -4.08
C GLU A 697 -7.77 1.94 -3.96
N ASP A 698 -8.39 0.88 -4.53
CA ASP A 698 -9.84 0.63 -4.42
C ASP A 698 -10.31 0.64 -2.96
N ALA A 699 -9.58 -0.10 -2.11
CA ALA A 699 -9.87 -0.22 -0.69
C ALA A 699 -9.65 1.12 0.04
N MET A 700 -8.53 1.82 -0.21
CA MET A 700 -8.28 3.14 0.38
C MET A 700 -9.36 4.16 -0.01
N ARG A 701 -9.83 4.16 -1.27
CA ARG A 701 -10.94 4.99 -1.75
C ARG A 701 -12.24 4.65 -1.03
N ALA A 702 -12.58 3.37 -0.92
CA ALA A 702 -13.78 2.91 -0.22
C ALA A 702 -13.76 3.29 1.28
N TYR A 703 -12.65 3.04 1.98
CA TYR A 703 -12.47 3.39 3.39
C TYR A 703 -12.49 4.90 3.63
N PHE A 704 -11.80 5.69 2.79
CA PHE A 704 -11.81 7.15 2.92
C PHE A 704 -13.17 7.76 2.59
N ALA A 705 -13.95 7.20 1.66
CA ALA A 705 -15.31 7.68 1.37
C ALA A 705 -16.31 7.45 2.52
N HIS A 706 -16.21 6.35 3.28
CA HIS A 706 -17.27 5.92 4.19
C HIS A 706 -17.46 6.81 5.43
N PRO A 707 -18.64 7.40 5.68
CA PRO A 707 -18.83 8.41 6.74
C PRO A 707 -18.59 7.90 8.16
N GLY A 708 -18.84 6.62 8.43
CA GLY A 708 -18.65 6.00 9.75
C GLY A 708 -17.19 5.73 10.13
N LEU A 709 -16.25 5.87 9.19
CA LEU A 709 -14.82 5.65 9.41
C LEU A 709 -14.09 6.96 9.73
N SER A 710 -13.26 6.97 10.78
CA SER A 710 -12.43 8.12 11.18
C SER A 710 -10.96 8.05 10.71
N GLY A 711 -10.47 6.88 10.30
CA GLY A 711 -9.08 6.74 9.88
C GLY A 711 -8.66 5.35 9.44
N VAL A 712 -7.49 5.29 8.81
CA VAL A 712 -6.78 4.10 8.33
C VAL A 712 -5.34 4.10 8.85
N ILE A 713 -4.96 3.04 9.56
CA ILE A 713 -3.58 2.73 9.96
C ILE A 713 -3.13 1.45 9.27
N LEU A 714 -1.95 1.51 8.64
CA LEU A 714 -1.32 0.39 7.95
C LEU A 714 -0.49 -0.48 8.92
N TRP A 715 -0.45 -1.80 8.76
CA TRP A 715 0.36 -2.69 9.63
C TRP A 715 1.86 -2.71 9.30
N GLY A 716 2.47 -1.54 9.44
CA GLY A 716 3.83 -1.22 9.03
C GLY A 716 3.89 -0.86 7.55
N PHE A 717 4.84 0.01 7.19
CA PHE A 717 5.00 0.52 5.83
C PHE A 717 6.33 0.12 5.17
N TRP A 718 7.28 -0.49 5.89
CA TRP A 718 8.66 -0.72 5.43
C TRP A 718 9.09 -2.20 5.37
N LYS A 719 9.48 -2.68 4.18
CA LYS A 719 9.83 -4.09 3.90
C LYS A 719 11.00 -4.64 4.72
N ASP A 720 12.06 -3.86 4.94
CA ASP A 720 13.32 -4.37 5.52
C ASP A 720 13.19 -4.79 7.01
N TRP A 721 12.03 -4.52 7.64
CA TRP A 721 11.68 -4.99 8.99
C TRP A 721 10.34 -5.75 9.09
N GLN A 722 9.50 -5.76 8.06
CA GLN A 722 8.29 -6.59 8.03
C GLN A 722 8.62 -8.09 7.96
N THR A 723 7.89 -8.89 8.74
CA THR A 723 8.01 -10.37 8.70
C THR A 723 7.18 -10.98 7.56
N TYR A 724 6.12 -10.28 7.13
CA TYR A 724 5.26 -10.69 6.02
C TYR A 724 5.84 -10.18 4.69
N GLN A 725 5.77 -11.01 3.66
CA GLN A 725 6.20 -10.61 2.32
C GLN A 725 5.08 -9.81 1.65
N ASP A 726 5.48 -8.76 0.94
CA ASP A 726 4.66 -8.05 -0.05
C ASP A 726 3.44 -7.31 0.53
N LYS A 727 3.65 -6.67 1.70
CA LYS A 727 2.69 -5.85 2.48
C LYS A 727 3.22 -4.46 2.91
N TYR A 728 4.16 -3.88 2.16
CA TYR A 728 4.86 -2.61 2.47
C TYR A 728 4.47 -1.48 1.51
N LEU A 729 4.62 -0.22 1.90
CA LEU A 729 4.64 0.91 0.96
C LEU A 729 6.05 1.11 0.36
N VAL A 730 7.10 1.00 1.19
CA VAL A 730 8.49 1.24 0.83
C VAL A 730 9.40 0.04 1.15
N TYR A 731 10.49 -0.13 0.40
CA TYR A 731 11.43 -1.24 0.55
C TYR A 731 12.90 -0.83 0.36
N GLY A 732 13.81 -1.68 0.83
CA GLY A 732 15.25 -1.39 0.81
C GLY A 732 15.65 -0.33 1.82
N LYS A 733 16.95 -0.01 1.87
CA LYS A 733 17.51 1.00 2.79
C LYS A 733 17.51 2.41 2.22
N ASP A 734 17.19 2.48 0.93
CA ASP A 734 16.98 3.63 0.08
C ASP A 734 15.49 4.03 0.00
N MET A 735 14.63 3.42 0.85
CA MET A 735 13.21 3.76 1.03
C MET A 735 12.40 3.87 -0.27
N LYS A 736 12.69 3.00 -1.24
CA LYS A 736 12.01 3.00 -2.54
C LYS A 736 10.55 2.61 -2.39
N PHE A 737 9.66 3.39 -2.99
CA PHE A 737 8.25 3.05 -3.08
C PHE A 737 8.04 1.83 -3.97
N ALA A 738 7.08 0.99 -3.59
CA ALA A 738 6.42 0.05 -4.50
C ALA A 738 5.13 0.68 -5.02
N GLU A 739 4.49 0.05 -6.01
CA GLU A 739 3.26 0.54 -6.65
C GLU A 739 2.18 0.99 -5.66
N GLN A 740 1.82 0.16 -4.67
CA GLN A 740 0.87 0.54 -3.61
C GLN A 740 1.34 1.70 -2.72
N GLY A 741 2.66 1.92 -2.62
CA GLY A 741 3.26 3.09 -1.97
C GLY A 741 3.13 4.35 -2.81
N GLN A 742 3.32 4.26 -4.13
CA GLN A 742 3.07 5.38 -5.04
C GLN A 742 1.59 5.79 -4.96
N ARG A 743 0.66 4.80 -5.00
CA ARG A 743 -0.78 5.01 -4.76
C ARG A 743 -1.04 5.77 -3.45
N PHE A 744 -0.47 5.32 -2.34
CA PHE A 744 -0.70 5.95 -1.04
C PHE A 744 -0.33 7.43 -1.03
N VAL A 745 0.82 7.81 -1.59
CA VAL A 745 1.27 9.22 -1.65
C VAL A 745 0.39 10.04 -2.61
N CYS A 746 0.09 9.52 -3.80
CA CYS A 746 -0.76 10.21 -4.77
C CYS A 746 -2.16 10.49 -4.22
N LEU A 747 -2.79 9.52 -3.54
CA LEU A 747 -4.06 9.72 -2.85
C LEU A 747 -3.91 10.74 -1.71
N THR A 748 -3.07 10.46 -0.71
CA THR A 748 -3.06 11.21 0.56
C THR A 748 -2.34 12.57 0.53
N GLN A 749 -1.57 12.87 -0.51
CA GLN A 749 -0.75 14.10 -0.58
C GLN A 749 -0.98 14.95 -1.84
N LYS A 750 -1.75 14.46 -2.83
CA LYS A 750 -1.99 15.17 -4.10
C LYS A 750 -3.47 15.18 -4.52
N GLU A 751 -4.14 14.04 -4.55
CA GLU A 751 -5.56 13.96 -4.92
C GLU A 751 -6.47 14.44 -3.76
N TRP A 752 -6.21 13.97 -2.55
CA TRP A 752 -7.01 14.29 -1.36
C TRP A 752 -6.48 15.47 -0.56
N THR A 753 -5.79 16.43 -1.20
CA THR A 753 -5.27 17.61 -0.51
C THR A 753 -6.02 18.89 -0.88
N THR A 754 -5.75 19.97 -0.16
CA THR A 754 -6.22 21.31 -0.54
C THR A 754 -5.01 22.23 -0.59
N ARG A 755 -4.63 22.56 -1.84
CA ARG A 755 -3.58 23.50 -2.20
C ARG A 755 -4.18 24.43 -3.24
N LYS A 756 -4.47 25.68 -2.88
CA LYS A 756 -5.02 26.71 -3.77
C LYS A 756 -4.24 28.01 -3.57
N THR A 757 -4.03 28.76 -4.64
CA THR A 757 -3.36 30.06 -4.64
C THR A 757 -4.30 31.08 -5.27
N PHE A 758 -4.49 32.24 -4.65
CA PHE A 758 -5.30 33.34 -5.17
C PHE A 758 -4.47 34.63 -5.18
N ASN A 759 -4.26 35.23 -6.34
CA ASN A 759 -3.61 36.54 -6.44
C ASN A 759 -4.67 37.64 -6.27
N LEU A 760 -4.41 38.65 -5.43
CA LEU A 760 -5.42 39.65 -5.06
C LEU A 760 -5.67 40.73 -6.13
N ARG A 761 -5.06 40.62 -7.33
CA ARG A 761 -5.54 41.31 -8.54
C ARG A 761 -6.99 40.91 -8.86
N ASP A 762 -7.31 39.63 -8.65
CA ASP A 762 -8.56 39.01 -9.06
C ASP A 762 -9.40 38.65 -7.82
N PRO A 763 -10.75 38.73 -7.86
CA PRO A 763 -11.58 38.41 -6.70
C PRO A 763 -11.43 36.95 -6.24
N ILE A 764 -11.18 36.73 -4.95
CA ILE A 764 -11.20 35.38 -4.36
C ILE A 764 -12.63 34.81 -4.43
N PRO A 765 -12.81 33.52 -4.78
CA PRO A 765 -14.10 32.84 -4.68
C PRO A 765 -14.74 32.98 -3.28
N PRO A 766 -16.07 33.16 -3.17
CA PRO A 766 -16.74 33.44 -1.90
C PRO A 766 -16.72 32.27 -0.90
N SER A 767 -16.50 31.05 -1.38
CA SER A 767 -16.25 29.84 -0.60
C SER A 767 -15.21 28.98 -1.35
N VAL A 768 -14.36 28.29 -0.60
CA VAL A 768 -13.39 27.31 -1.10
C VAL A 768 -13.65 25.96 -0.43
N ARG A 769 -14.06 24.95 -1.21
CA ARG A 769 -14.37 23.61 -0.72
C ARG A 769 -13.10 22.81 -0.44
N GLY A 770 -12.63 22.81 0.82
CA GLY A 770 -11.37 22.20 1.26
C GLY A 770 -11.53 20.93 2.10
N PHE A 771 -10.52 20.06 2.13
CA PHE A 771 -10.49 18.85 2.97
C PHE A 771 -10.38 19.18 4.47
N ARG A 772 -11.11 18.47 5.33
CA ARG A 772 -11.13 18.71 6.78
C ARG A 772 -9.78 18.35 7.42
N GLY A 773 -9.28 19.23 8.29
CA GLY A 773 -7.94 19.13 8.86
C GLY A 773 -7.30 20.48 9.18
N ASP A 774 -6.00 20.47 9.49
CA ASP A 774 -5.23 21.64 9.88
C ASP A 774 -4.58 22.30 8.66
N TYR A 775 -4.73 23.61 8.57
CA TYR A 775 -4.29 24.46 7.46
C TYR A 775 -3.21 25.45 7.88
N GLU A 776 -2.35 25.80 6.94
CA GLU A 776 -1.68 27.10 6.92
C GLU A 776 -2.27 27.98 5.82
N VAL A 777 -2.41 29.28 6.11
CA VAL A 777 -2.52 30.33 5.11
C VAL A 777 -1.15 31.02 5.03
N ILE A 778 -0.57 31.10 3.85
CA ILE A 778 0.72 31.75 3.59
C ILE A 778 0.48 32.93 2.66
N ILE A 779 0.80 34.14 3.12
CA ILE A 779 0.73 35.35 2.30
C ILE A 779 2.09 35.57 1.67
N ARG A 780 2.13 35.63 0.34
CA ARG A 780 3.32 35.99 -0.43
C ARG A 780 3.18 37.37 -1.02
N LYS A 781 4.28 38.11 -1.07
CA LYS A 781 4.43 39.35 -1.84
C LYS A 781 5.47 39.11 -2.93
N ARG A 782 5.09 39.23 -4.20
CA ARG A 782 5.96 38.95 -5.36
C ARG A 782 6.66 37.58 -5.23
N GLY A 783 5.89 36.56 -4.83
CA GLY A 783 6.38 35.19 -4.56
C GLY A 783 7.12 34.97 -3.22
N ILE A 784 7.51 36.02 -2.50
CA ILE A 784 8.24 35.91 -1.22
C ILE A 784 7.23 35.77 -0.06
N PRO A 785 7.28 34.72 0.78
CA PRO A 785 6.37 34.57 1.91
C PRO A 785 6.72 35.57 3.03
N VAL A 786 5.73 36.33 3.49
CA VAL A 786 5.89 37.41 4.50
C VAL A 786 5.03 37.22 5.76
N GLN A 787 3.99 36.39 5.69
CA GLN A 787 3.04 36.14 6.78
C GLN A 787 2.48 34.72 6.68
N ARG A 788 2.19 34.13 7.84
CA ARG A 788 1.64 32.78 7.98
C ARG A 788 0.64 32.72 9.13
N GLU A 789 -0.53 32.20 8.85
CA GLU A 789 -1.62 31.97 9.81
C GLU A 789 -2.03 30.49 9.79
N THR A 790 -2.71 30.02 10.84
CA THR A 790 -3.10 28.60 11.01
C THR A 790 -4.53 28.47 11.52
N PHE A 791 -5.30 27.53 10.96
CA PHE A 791 -6.64 27.20 11.44
C PHE A 791 -6.96 25.72 11.19
N THR A 792 -8.02 25.19 11.84
CA THR A 792 -8.50 23.82 11.62
C THR A 792 -9.90 23.85 11.02
N LEU A 793 -10.09 23.21 9.87
CA LEU A 793 -11.39 23.03 9.23
C LEU A 793 -12.13 21.83 9.82
N GLY A 794 -13.20 22.11 10.55
CA GLY A 794 -14.12 21.11 11.12
C GLY A 794 -15.16 20.60 10.12
N LYS A 795 -16.31 20.11 10.63
CA LYS A 795 -17.46 19.76 9.78
C LYS A 795 -18.15 21.00 9.20
N GLU A 796 -18.30 22.05 10.01
CA GLU A 796 -19.02 23.27 9.65
C GLU A 796 -18.15 24.23 8.81
N THR A 797 -18.80 25.11 8.06
CA THR A 797 -18.14 26.18 7.29
C THR A 797 -17.28 27.06 8.19
N THR A 798 -16.03 27.28 7.81
CA THR A 798 -15.08 28.10 8.57
C THR A 798 -14.82 29.43 7.87
N VAL A 799 -15.00 30.55 8.59
CA VAL A 799 -14.63 31.89 8.11
C VAL A 799 -13.22 32.20 8.58
N VAL A 800 -12.36 32.74 7.69
CA VAL A 800 -10.97 33.07 8.01
C VAL A 800 -10.70 34.53 7.63
N ASP A 801 -10.67 35.40 8.64
CA ASP A 801 -10.44 36.85 8.51
C ASP A 801 -8.93 37.18 8.51
N ILE A 802 -8.34 37.22 7.31
CA ILE A 802 -6.92 37.45 7.03
C ILE A 802 -6.64 38.96 6.93
N ARG A 803 -5.59 39.45 7.59
CA ARG A 803 -5.13 40.85 7.48
C ARG A 803 -3.71 40.90 6.94
N VAL A 804 -3.56 41.24 5.66
CA VAL A 804 -2.26 41.27 4.98
C VAL A 804 -1.32 42.25 5.69
N THR A 805 -0.12 41.80 6.05
CA THR A 805 0.91 42.65 6.65
C THR A 805 1.43 43.69 5.65
N ASP A 806 1.83 44.86 6.14
CA ASP A 806 2.64 45.84 5.44
C ASP A 806 4.10 45.39 5.24
N SER A 807 4.61 44.56 6.15
CA SER A 807 5.96 43.99 6.14
C SER A 807 6.34 43.29 4.84
N ASN A 808 7.62 43.43 4.46
CA ASN A 808 8.25 42.69 3.36
C ASN A 808 9.38 41.77 3.87
N VAL A 809 9.45 41.51 5.18
CA VAL A 809 10.45 40.61 5.78
C VAL A 809 10.12 39.16 5.42
N PRO A 810 11.02 38.39 4.78
CA PRO A 810 10.77 37.00 4.46
C PRO A 810 10.63 36.14 5.71
N ILE A 811 9.61 35.28 5.76
CA ILE A 811 9.45 34.25 6.79
C ILE A 811 9.87 32.87 6.28
N ALA A 812 10.30 32.01 7.21
CA ALA A 812 10.56 30.61 6.89
C ALA A 812 9.25 29.83 6.79
N VAL A 813 8.98 29.26 5.61
CA VAL A 813 7.94 28.26 5.38
C VAL A 813 8.64 26.90 5.20
N GLN A 814 8.08 25.84 5.77
CA GLN A 814 8.57 24.47 5.56
C GLN A 814 7.71 23.75 4.53
N ASP A 815 8.27 23.58 3.34
CA ASP A 815 7.66 22.76 2.29
C ASP A 815 7.84 21.28 2.60
N LYS A 816 6.76 20.50 2.42
CA LYS A 816 6.74 19.06 2.64
C LYS A 816 7.51 18.34 1.53
N HIS A 817 8.27 17.29 1.85
CA HIS A 817 9.11 16.63 0.86
C HIS A 817 8.28 15.69 -0.03
N ASP A 818 8.17 16.06 -1.31
CA ASP A 818 7.50 15.24 -2.31
C ASP A 818 8.39 14.08 -2.77
N TYR A 819 8.16 12.91 -2.17
CA TYR A 819 8.85 11.68 -2.52
C TYR A 819 8.35 11.02 -3.82
N VAL A 820 7.20 11.44 -4.36
CA VAL A 820 6.55 10.81 -5.54
C VAL A 820 6.11 11.93 -6.49
N PRO A 821 7.06 12.65 -7.13
CA PRO A 821 6.78 13.88 -7.89
C PRO A 821 5.78 13.67 -9.04
N GLN A 822 5.79 12.51 -9.69
CA GLN A 822 4.84 12.13 -10.73
C GLN A 822 3.96 10.98 -10.28
N CYS A 823 2.65 11.08 -10.50
CA CYS A 823 1.68 10.05 -10.17
C CYS A 823 1.36 9.20 -11.40
N ILE A 824 2.04 8.06 -11.51
CA ILE A 824 1.94 7.14 -12.65
C ILE A 824 1.03 5.94 -12.30
N SER A 825 0.21 5.51 -13.26
CA SER A 825 -0.80 4.47 -13.06
C SER A 825 -0.69 3.30 -14.04
N HIS A 826 -0.15 2.20 -13.54
CA HIS A 826 -0.21 0.88 -14.18
C HIS A 826 -1.58 0.19 -14.07
N ARG A 827 -2.65 0.93 -13.75
CA ARG A 827 -3.93 0.37 -13.34
C ARG A 827 -4.56 -0.51 -14.41
N ASP A 828 -5.22 -1.61 -14.03
CA ASP A 828 -6.00 -2.46 -14.94
C ASP A 828 -5.20 -2.91 -16.20
N GLN A 829 -3.88 -3.06 -16.03
CA GLN A 829 -2.90 -3.27 -17.11
C GLN A 829 -3.09 -4.62 -17.81
N LYS A 830 -3.70 -4.60 -19.01
CA LYS A 830 -4.09 -5.79 -19.77
C LYS A 830 -3.83 -5.68 -21.27
N SER A 831 -3.90 -6.81 -21.96
CA SER A 831 -4.00 -6.87 -23.42
C SER A 831 -5.46 -6.65 -23.82
N VAL A 832 -5.67 -5.86 -24.86
CA VAL A 832 -6.94 -5.67 -25.56
C VAL A 832 -7.07 -6.68 -26.71
N GLY A 833 -5.94 -7.08 -27.30
CA GLY A 833 -5.87 -8.13 -28.32
C GLY A 833 -4.48 -8.19 -28.96
N THR A 834 -4.25 -9.21 -29.80
CA THR A 834 -2.98 -9.38 -30.52
C THR A 834 -3.21 -9.61 -32.01
N VAL A 835 -2.42 -8.96 -32.87
CA VAL A 835 -2.50 -9.10 -34.34
C VAL A 835 -1.11 -9.38 -34.89
N ASN A 836 -1.04 -10.30 -35.86
CA ASN A 836 0.20 -10.76 -36.49
C ASN A 836 0.10 -10.57 -38.01
N SER A 837 1.22 -10.27 -38.66
CA SER A 837 1.29 -10.14 -40.11
C SER A 837 0.96 -11.46 -40.81
N SER A 838 0.05 -11.39 -41.78
CA SER A 838 -0.28 -12.50 -42.69
C SER A 838 0.67 -12.61 -43.89
N LEU A 839 1.66 -11.71 -44.01
CA LEU A 839 2.56 -11.62 -45.16
C LEU A 839 3.64 -12.73 -45.08
N SER A 840 3.65 -13.61 -46.09
CA SER A 840 4.52 -14.79 -46.18
C SER A 840 5.89 -14.54 -46.83
N GLN A 841 6.10 -13.36 -47.41
CA GLN A 841 7.36 -12.94 -48.07
C GLN A 841 7.98 -11.76 -47.34
N SER A 842 9.22 -11.40 -47.70
CA SER A 842 9.98 -10.25 -47.16
C SER A 842 9.42 -8.90 -47.62
N ALA A 843 8.21 -8.56 -47.16
CA ALA A 843 7.62 -7.25 -47.37
C ALA A 843 8.42 -6.16 -46.65
N GLU A 844 8.78 -5.13 -47.41
CA GLU A 844 9.45 -3.91 -46.93
C GLU A 844 8.61 -3.20 -45.87
N PHE A 845 9.27 -2.63 -44.85
CA PHE A 845 8.59 -1.95 -43.76
C PHE A 845 8.09 -0.57 -44.21
N THR A 846 6.84 -0.54 -44.66
CA THR A 846 6.16 0.63 -45.22
C THR A 846 4.91 0.94 -44.41
N CYS A 847 4.50 2.21 -44.35
CA CYS A 847 3.34 2.63 -43.56
C CYS A 847 2.49 3.67 -44.31
N SER A 848 1.17 3.53 -44.19
CA SER A 848 0.14 4.39 -44.78
C SER A 848 -0.68 5.09 -43.69
N ASP A 849 -1.24 6.25 -43.99
CA ASP A 849 -2.14 6.99 -43.09
C ASP A 849 -3.60 6.72 -43.48
N ARG A 850 -4.42 6.26 -42.52
CA ARG A 850 -5.85 5.99 -42.70
C ARG A 850 -6.64 6.92 -41.77
N MET A 851 -7.59 7.67 -42.31
CA MET A 851 -8.30 8.72 -41.59
C MET A 851 -9.82 8.60 -41.75
N SER A 852 -10.56 8.74 -40.65
CA SER A 852 -12.02 8.66 -40.65
C SER A 852 -12.69 9.89 -41.30
N PRO A 853 -14.00 9.83 -41.57
CA PRO A 853 -14.85 11.01 -41.65
C PRO A 853 -14.81 11.83 -40.35
N THR A 854 -15.38 13.03 -40.36
CA THR A 854 -15.59 13.86 -39.17
C THR A 854 -16.75 13.29 -38.34
N SER A 855 -16.63 13.29 -37.00
CA SER A 855 -17.69 12.84 -36.10
C SER A 855 -18.93 13.74 -36.12
N GLY A 856 -20.02 13.28 -35.51
CA GLY A 856 -21.11 14.18 -35.10
C GLY A 856 -20.64 15.27 -34.14
N SER A 857 -21.43 16.34 -34.02
CA SER A 857 -21.10 17.53 -33.21
C SER A 857 -21.47 17.43 -31.72
N PHE A 858 -22.24 16.42 -31.31
CA PHE A 858 -22.65 16.26 -29.91
C PHE A 858 -21.49 15.76 -29.02
N ASN A 859 -21.54 16.11 -27.73
CA ASN A 859 -20.54 15.67 -26.74
C ASN A 859 -20.58 14.14 -26.57
N GLY A 860 -19.45 13.46 -26.72
CA GLY A 860 -19.38 12.00 -26.73
C GLY A 860 -19.68 11.34 -28.09
N ALA A 861 -19.82 12.12 -29.19
CA ALA A 861 -19.89 11.56 -30.53
C ALA A 861 -18.60 10.80 -30.87
N GLU A 862 -18.75 9.58 -31.39
CA GLU A 862 -17.64 8.70 -31.75
C GLU A 862 -17.47 8.61 -33.27
N VAL A 863 -16.24 8.42 -33.73
CA VAL A 863 -15.94 8.05 -35.13
C VAL A 863 -14.71 7.16 -35.21
N SER A 864 -14.72 6.17 -36.11
CA SER A 864 -13.74 5.09 -36.13
C SER A 864 -13.01 4.95 -37.47
N VAL A 865 -11.81 4.36 -37.43
CA VAL A 865 -11.03 3.93 -38.60
C VAL A 865 -10.28 2.64 -38.32
N THR A 866 -10.09 1.82 -39.36
CA THR A 866 -9.35 0.55 -39.36
C THR A 866 -8.29 0.57 -40.47
N CYS A 867 -7.33 -0.36 -40.42
CA CYS A 867 -6.37 -0.57 -41.51
C CYS A 867 -6.92 -1.50 -42.60
N GLU A 868 -6.27 -1.55 -43.78
CA GLU A 868 -6.62 -2.49 -44.86
C GLU A 868 -6.04 -3.90 -44.67
N ALA A 869 -6.50 -4.85 -45.47
CA ALA A 869 -6.05 -6.23 -45.44
C ALA A 869 -4.52 -6.36 -45.66
N GLY A 870 -3.85 -7.01 -44.70
CA GLY A 870 -2.40 -7.19 -44.70
C GLY A 870 -1.59 -6.00 -44.17
N GLU A 871 -2.25 -4.96 -43.66
CA GLU A 871 -1.65 -3.92 -42.82
C GLU A 871 -1.89 -4.22 -41.33
N ILE A 872 -1.09 -3.63 -40.44
CA ILE A 872 -1.28 -3.67 -38.98
C ILE A 872 -1.26 -2.24 -38.43
N MET A 873 -2.19 -1.93 -37.53
CA MET A 873 -2.24 -0.61 -36.88
C MET A 873 -1.06 -0.43 -35.93
N THR A 874 -0.24 0.56 -36.20
CA THR A 874 0.96 0.88 -35.40
C THR A 874 0.80 2.13 -34.56
N SER A 875 -0.20 2.98 -34.85
CA SER A 875 -0.63 4.08 -34.00
C SER A 875 -2.10 4.40 -34.21
N CYS A 876 -2.77 4.87 -33.15
CA CYS A 876 -4.10 5.46 -33.16
C CYS A 876 -4.01 6.86 -32.53
N SER A 877 -4.68 7.84 -33.14
CA SER A 877 -4.62 9.26 -32.75
C SER A 877 -5.92 9.97 -33.13
N SER A 878 -6.25 11.07 -32.44
CA SER A 878 -7.40 11.92 -32.78
C SER A 878 -7.05 13.40 -32.81
N PHE A 879 -7.81 14.16 -33.62
CA PHE A 879 -7.75 15.62 -33.68
C PHE A 879 -9.09 16.26 -34.08
N HIS A 880 -9.28 17.54 -33.75
CA HIS A 880 -10.45 18.34 -34.17
C HIS A 880 -10.38 18.71 -35.65
N ALA A 881 -11.49 18.58 -36.38
CA ALA A 881 -11.49 18.63 -37.85
C ALA A 881 -11.12 19.98 -38.47
N GLY A 882 -11.45 21.12 -37.84
CA GLY A 882 -11.02 22.46 -38.25
C GLY A 882 -9.84 23.01 -37.45
N HIS A 883 -9.18 22.16 -36.64
CA HIS A 883 -8.04 22.52 -35.79
C HIS A 883 -8.35 23.67 -34.78
N SER A 884 -9.61 23.75 -34.33
CA SER A 884 -10.16 24.88 -33.57
C SER A 884 -10.21 24.64 -32.04
N SER A 885 -10.98 25.48 -31.35
CA SER A 885 -11.26 25.46 -29.91
C SER A 885 -12.13 24.28 -29.44
N GLY A 886 -12.09 24.00 -28.14
CA GLY A 886 -12.88 22.98 -27.45
C GLY A 886 -12.12 21.67 -27.15
N THR A 887 -12.75 20.77 -26.40
CA THR A 887 -12.09 19.56 -25.88
C THR A 887 -12.36 18.32 -26.72
N ARG A 888 -11.36 17.43 -26.78
CA ARG A 888 -11.50 16.04 -27.24
C ARG A 888 -11.43 15.11 -26.04
N ARG A 889 -12.19 14.01 -26.04
CA ARG A 889 -12.01 12.91 -25.06
C ARG A 889 -10.86 11.99 -25.42
N GLY A 890 -10.22 12.25 -26.56
CA GLY A 890 -9.11 11.49 -27.10
C GLY A 890 -9.60 10.31 -27.92
N GLU A 891 -8.89 9.18 -27.82
CA GLU A 891 -9.13 8.02 -28.65
C GLU A 891 -8.88 6.69 -27.90
N ARG A 892 -9.64 5.66 -28.28
CA ARG A 892 -9.47 4.28 -27.78
C ARG A 892 -9.05 3.33 -28.90
N ILE A 893 -8.33 2.28 -28.52
CA ILE A 893 -8.06 1.12 -29.36
C ILE A 893 -8.94 -0.04 -28.88
N THR A 894 -9.70 -0.67 -29.78
CA THR A 894 -10.35 -1.97 -29.55
C THR A 894 -9.85 -3.01 -30.55
N VAL A 895 -9.97 -4.29 -30.20
CA VAL A 895 -9.60 -5.43 -31.06
C VAL A 895 -10.71 -6.47 -31.00
N GLU A 896 -11.41 -6.68 -32.11
CA GLU A 896 -12.56 -7.57 -32.23
C GLU A 896 -12.36 -8.47 -33.46
N ASP A 897 -12.46 -9.79 -33.29
CA ASP A 897 -12.15 -10.81 -34.31
C ASP A 897 -10.81 -10.63 -35.08
N GLY A 898 -9.83 -9.99 -34.44
CA GLY A 898 -8.52 -9.67 -35.01
C GLY A 898 -8.47 -8.37 -35.82
N VAL A 899 -9.59 -7.67 -36.00
CA VAL A 899 -9.67 -6.32 -36.57
C VAL A 899 -9.35 -5.30 -35.47
N VAL A 900 -8.47 -4.34 -35.77
CA VAL A 900 -8.06 -3.28 -34.84
C VAL A 900 -8.78 -1.99 -35.22
N THR A 901 -9.48 -1.40 -34.26
CA THR A 901 -10.27 -0.18 -34.48
C THR A 901 -9.73 0.96 -33.64
N CYS A 902 -9.41 2.07 -34.29
CA CYS A 902 -9.11 3.34 -33.66
C CYS A 902 -10.38 4.18 -33.61
N THR A 903 -10.90 4.49 -32.43
CA THR A 903 -12.11 5.32 -32.26
C THR A 903 -11.75 6.64 -31.59
N ALA A 904 -11.95 7.76 -32.29
CA ALA A 904 -11.87 9.11 -31.75
C ALA A 904 -13.21 9.53 -31.12
N ILE A 905 -13.16 10.26 -30.00
CA ILE A 905 -14.34 10.61 -29.20
C ILE A 905 -14.36 12.12 -28.91
N LYS A 906 -15.45 12.77 -29.31
CA LYS A 906 -15.64 14.23 -29.17
C LYS A 906 -15.91 14.64 -27.71
N GLY A 907 -15.35 15.78 -27.29
CA GLY A 907 -15.66 16.41 -26.00
C GLY A 907 -16.64 17.59 -26.09
N THR A 908 -16.55 18.47 -25.10
CA THR A 908 -17.34 19.69 -24.93
C THR A 908 -16.70 20.90 -25.61
N GLY A 909 -17.39 22.04 -25.64
CA GLY A 909 -16.82 23.33 -26.08
C GLY A 909 -16.71 23.54 -27.60
N SER A 910 -16.35 22.53 -28.38
CA SER A 910 -16.27 22.66 -29.84
C SER A 910 -17.62 22.38 -30.52
N PRO A 911 -18.02 23.15 -31.56
CA PRO A 911 -19.08 22.75 -32.48
C PRO A 911 -18.59 21.72 -33.52
N GLU A 912 -17.28 21.63 -33.76
CA GLU A 912 -16.69 20.77 -34.79
C GLU A 912 -16.55 19.31 -34.33
N GLY A 913 -16.62 18.38 -35.28
CA GLY A 913 -16.34 16.97 -34.99
C GLY A 913 -14.84 16.67 -34.87
N VAL A 914 -14.52 15.54 -34.23
CA VAL A 914 -13.17 14.96 -34.24
C VAL A 914 -12.99 14.02 -35.44
N ARG A 915 -11.74 13.71 -35.78
CA ARG A 915 -11.36 12.65 -36.71
C ARG A 915 -10.43 11.66 -36.02
N ALA A 916 -10.56 10.38 -36.36
CA ALA A 916 -9.63 9.33 -36.01
C ALA A 916 -8.58 9.17 -37.11
N SER A 917 -7.32 8.99 -36.72
CA SER A 917 -6.18 8.76 -37.62
C SER A 917 -5.40 7.54 -37.13
N ALA A 918 -5.26 6.55 -38.01
CA ALA A 918 -4.52 5.32 -37.79
C ALA A 918 -3.33 5.23 -38.74
N ARG A 919 -2.14 4.95 -38.18
CA ARG A 919 -0.95 4.61 -38.97
C ARG A 919 -0.93 3.10 -39.19
N CYS A 920 -0.92 2.69 -40.45
CA CYS A 920 -1.12 1.29 -40.85
C CYS A 920 0.13 0.80 -41.59
N CYS A 921 0.88 -0.13 -40.99
CA CYS A 921 2.17 -0.60 -41.53
C CYS A 921 2.08 -2.02 -42.10
N ARG A 922 2.82 -2.26 -43.19
CA ARG A 922 3.03 -3.57 -43.81
C ARG A 922 4.47 -4.00 -43.52
N ALA A 923 4.65 -5.25 -43.09
CA ALA A 923 5.96 -5.89 -42.98
C ALA A 923 5.83 -7.40 -42.77
N SER A 924 6.83 -8.17 -43.20
CA SER A 924 7.00 -9.55 -42.74
C SER A 924 7.18 -9.62 -41.22
N GLU A 925 6.69 -10.69 -40.59
CA GLU A 925 6.94 -11.03 -39.18
C GLU A 925 6.55 -9.99 -38.11
N LEU A 926 5.89 -8.89 -38.48
CA LEU A 926 5.41 -7.88 -37.54
C LEU A 926 4.28 -8.45 -36.68
N LYS A 927 4.37 -8.24 -35.35
CA LYS A 927 3.39 -8.71 -34.35
C LYS A 927 3.14 -7.60 -33.35
N CYS A 928 1.88 -7.34 -33.01
CA CYS A 928 1.50 -6.30 -32.06
C CYS A 928 0.58 -6.87 -30.97
N ASP A 929 0.87 -6.55 -29.70
CA ASP A 929 -0.03 -6.66 -28.55
C ASP A 929 -0.55 -5.26 -28.24
N TYR A 930 -1.86 -5.06 -28.33
CA TYR A 930 -2.49 -3.78 -28.01
C TYR A 930 -2.73 -3.72 -26.51
N ARG A 931 -2.00 -2.86 -25.82
CA ARG A 931 -2.02 -2.72 -24.37
C ARG A 931 -2.99 -1.63 -23.96
N GLN A 932 -3.59 -1.77 -22.78
CA GLN A 932 -4.19 -0.67 -22.05
C GLN A 932 -3.71 -0.63 -20.59
N ALA A 933 -3.74 0.56 -19.99
CA ALA A 933 -3.64 0.78 -18.54
C ALA A 933 -4.32 2.09 -18.15
N GLY A 934 -4.75 2.21 -16.90
CA GLY A 934 -5.52 3.34 -16.36
C GLY A 934 -6.92 2.95 -15.90
N PRO A 935 -7.71 3.88 -15.34
CA PRO A 935 -7.41 5.31 -15.27
C PRO A 935 -6.24 5.70 -14.34
N SER A 936 -5.70 6.89 -14.53
CA SER A 936 -4.91 7.61 -13.54
C SER A 936 -5.78 8.15 -12.39
N SER A 937 -5.17 8.81 -11.40
CA SER A 937 -5.92 9.73 -10.53
C SER A 937 -6.61 10.82 -11.37
N PRO A 938 -7.85 11.24 -11.03
CA PRO A 938 -8.58 12.29 -11.74
C PRO A 938 -8.09 13.69 -11.30
N MET A 939 -6.80 13.95 -11.51
CA MET A 939 -6.13 15.20 -11.12
C MET A 939 -5.10 15.59 -12.19
N ASP A 940 -4.70 16.86 -12.11
CA ASP A 940 -3.73 17.48 -13.00
C ASP A 940 -2.33 16.81 -12.94
N GLY A 941 -1.65 16.71 -14.09
CA GLY A 941 -0.36 16.02 -14.25
C GLY A 941 -0.35 14.51 -13.95
N ALA A 942 -1.51 13.88 -13.72
CA ALA A 942 -1.58 12.45 -13.38
C ALA A 942 -1.57 11.55 -14.62
N MET A 943 -0.69 10.56 -14.62
CA MET A 943 -0.43 9.68 -15.76
C MET A 943 -0.97 8.26 -15.57
N ALA A 944 -1.33 7.60 -16.67
CA ALA A 944 -1.39 6.15 -16.78
C ALA A 944 -0.25 5.62 -17.66
N GLU A 945 0.31 4.46 -17.34
CA GLU A 945 1.42 3.84 -18.08
C GLU A 945 1.05 2.43 -18.57
N SER A 946 0.97 2.25 -19.88
CA SER A 946 0.73 0.95 -20.52
C SER A 946 2.06 0.35 -21.00
N THR A 947 2.56 -0.63 -20.24
CA THR A 947 3.83 -1.33 -20.45
C THR A 947 3.73 -2.38 -21.57
N CYS A 948 4.72 -2.40 -22.46
CA CYS A 948 4.82 -3.37 -23.54
C CYS A 948 5.36 -4.74 -23.07
N PRO A 949 4.96 -5.85 -23.72
CA PRO A 949 5.53 -7.17 -23.43
C PRO A 949 7.03 -7.21 -23.76
N PRO A 950 7.85 -8.02 -23.03
CA PRO A 950 9.29 -8.12 -23.28
C PRO A 950 9.61 -8.43 -24.75
N GLY A 951 10.41 -7.55 -25.38
CA GLY A 951 10.78 -7.65 -26.80
C GLY A 951 9.86 -6.92 -27.77
N HIS A 952 8.80 -6.26 -27.28
CA HIS A 952 7.99 -5.31 -28.05
C HIS A 952 8.32 -3.88 -27.63
N MET A 953 8.17 -2.93 -28.55
CA MET A 953 8.31 -1.49 -28.33
C MET A 953 6.99 -0.79 -28.67
N PRO A 954 6.65 0.35 -28.05
CA PRO A 954 5.51 1.15 -28.46
C PRO A 954 5.81 1.79 -29.82
N LEU A 955 5.01 1.46 -30.84
CA LEU A 955 5.08 2.11 -32.16
C LEU A 955 4.13 3.31 -32.26
N GLY A 956 3.15 3.37 -31.36
CA GLY A 956 2.13 4.40 -31.25
C GLY A 956 1.49 4.38 -29.87
N CYS A 957 1.23 5.56 -29.33
CA CYS A 957 0.63 5.78 -28.01
C CYS A 957 -0.69 6.52 -28.17
N SER A 958 -1.67 6.23 -27.32
CA SER A 958 -3.01 6.84 -27.40
C SER A 958 -3.58 7.10 -26.02
N ILE A 959 -4.48 8.07 -25.90
CA ILE A 959 -5.07 8.53 -24.63
C ILE A 959 -6.58 8.71 -24.74
N PHE A 960 -7.30 8.20 -23.73
CA PHE A 960 -8.73 8.46 -23.52
C PHE A 960 -8.97 9.07 -22.12
N ASN A 961 -9.86 10.06 -22.00
CA ASN A 961 -10.40 10.52 -20.73
C ASN A 961 -11.87 10.93 -20.91
N GLN A 962 -12.73 10.59 -19.96
CA GLN A 962 -14.17 10.78 -20.08
C GLN A 962 -14.62 12.22 -19.76
N TYR A 963 -13.92 12.93 -18.85
CA TYR A 963 -14.36 14.21 -18.29
C TYR A 963 -13.26 15.26 -18.02
N SER A 964 -11.98 14.91 -18.09
CA SER A 964 -10.87 15.86 -17.81
C SER A 964 -10.12 16.25 -19.09
N VAL A 965 -9.35 17.34 -19.02
CA VAL A 965 -8.50 17.78 -20.13
C VAL A 965 -7.37 16.76 -20.39
N LEU A 966 -6.87 16.70 -21.62
CA LEU A 966 -5.75 15.84 -22.02
C LEU A 966 -4.46 16.63 -22.20
N GLU A 967 -3.39 16.17 -21.57
CA GLU A 967 -2.02 16.73 -21.71
C GLU A 967 -1.12 15.92 -22.64
N GLY A 968 -1.54 14.72 -23.05
CA GLY A 968 -0.92 13.99 -24.15
C GLY A 968 -0.79 12.48 -23.93
N ALA A 969 -0.37 11.78 -24.99
CA ALA A 969 0.14 10.42 -24.92
C ALA A 969 1.54 10.40 -25.54
N PHE A 970 2.48 9.66 -24.97
CA PHE A 970 3.86 9.62 -25.47
C PHE A 970 4.60 8.36 -24.96
N PRO A 971 5.59 7.84 -25.70
CA PRO A 971 6.39 6.71 -25.23
C PRO A 971 7.34 7.12 -24.11
N ASN A 972 7.66 6.20 -23.19
CA ASN A 972 8.71 6.45 -22.20
C ASN A 972 10.12 6.51 -22.85
N GLN A 973 11.10 7.05 -22.11
CA GLN A 973 12.45 7.31 -22.65
C GLN A 973 13.18 6.03 -23.10
N ASP A 974 12.88 4.89 -22.48
CA ASP A 974 13.47 3.58 -22.81
C ASP A 974 12.74 2.84 -23.96
N MET A 975 11.69 3.43 -24.55
CA MET A 975 10.82 2.79 -25.57
C MET A 975 10.24 1.44 -25.12
N THR A 976 9.70 1.39 -23.90
CA THR A 976 9.12 0.18 -23.28
C THR A 976 7.65 0.30 -22.85
N SER A 977 7.07 1.51 -22.90
CA SER A 977 5.68 1.77 -22.53
C SER A 977 5.15 3.04 -23.18
N CYS A 978 3.83 3.25 -23.14
CA CYS A 978 3.19 4.53 -23.39
C CYS A 978 2.66 5.15 -22.09
N LEU A 979 3.00 6.42 -21.87
CA LEU A 979 2.40 7.29 -20.86
C LEU A 979 1.24 8.07 -21.46
N ALA A 980 0.18 8.30 -20.67
CA ALA A 980 -0.97 9.11 -21.02
C ALA A 980 -1.31 10.04 -19.86
N GLN A 981 -1.23 11.36 -20.06
CA GLN A 981 -1.28 12.37 -19.00
C GLN A 981 -2.61 13.14 -18.99
N SER A 982 -3.20 13.27 -17.81
CA SER A 982 -4.42 14.03 -17.54
C SER A 982 -4.05 15.45 -17.14
N GLY A 983 -4.70 16.43 -17.77
CA GLY A 983 -4.69 17.81 -17.29
C GLY A 983 -5.78 18.06 -16.26
N PRO A 984 -6.20 19.32 -16.04
CA PRO A 984 -7.16 19.66 -15.02
C PRO A 984 -8.56 19.05 -15.30
N PRO A 985 -9.33 18.68 -14.26
CA PRO A 985 -10.73 18.31 -14.41
C PRO A 985 -11.58 19.45 -14.98
N LEU A 986 -12.49 19.14 -15.93
CA LEU A 986 -13.37 20.15 -16.54
C LEU A 986 -14.51 20.63 -15.62
N SER A 987 -14.69 20.00 -14.46
CA SER A 987 -15.72 20.35 -13.49
C SER A 987 -15.23 20.17 -12.06
N GLU A 988 -15.67 21.05 -11.15
CA GLU A 988 -15.50 20.82 -9.71
C GLU A 988 -16.49 19.77 -9.16
N ASP A 989 -17.54 19.40 -9.91
CA ASP A 989 -18.47 18.30 -9.58
C ASP A 989 -17.71 16.97 -9.40
N PRO A 990 -17.74 16.33 -8.21
CA PRO A 990 -17.11 15.04 -7.97
C PRO A 990 -17.61 13.92 -8.89
N ALA A 991 -18.85 13.97 -9.40
CA ALA A 991 -19.40 12.94 -10.26
C ALA A 991 -18.87 12.99 -11.71
N LEU A 992 -18.27 14.11 -12.11
CA LEU A 992 -17.74 14.37 -13.45
C LEU A 992 -16.20 14.40 -13.46
N LYS A 993 -15.58 13.49 -12.70
CA LYS A 993 -14.11 13.38 -12.57
C LYS A 993 -13.61 12.03 -13.07
N SER A 994 -12.57 12.05 -13.90
CA SER A 994 -11.92 10.83 -14.41
C SER A 994 -10.46 11.06 -14.79
N GLY A 995 -9.63 10.04 -14.60
CA GLY A 995 -8.23 10.04 -15.04
C GLY A 995 -8.06 9.45 -16.43
N ALA A 996 -6.90 9.71 -17.04
CA ALA A 996 -6.56 9.23 -18.37
C ALA A 996 -6.33 7.71 -18.39
N VAL A 997 -6.75 7.08 -19.49
CA VAL A 997 -6.42 5.71 -19.89
C VAL A 997 -5.39 5.77 -21.01
N SER A 998 -4.27 5.07 -20.81
CA SER A 998 -3.20 4.87 -21.79
C SER A 998 -3.49 3.63 -22.64
N TYR A 999 -3.31 3.75 -23.95
CA TYR A 999 -3.18 2.61 -24.86
C TYR A 999 -1.84 2.63 -25.57
N ALA A 1000 -1.31 1.44 -25.91
CA ALA A 1000 -0.09 1.28 -26.68
C ALA A 1000 -0.24 0.21 -27.76
N ALA A 1001 0.17 0.55 -28.99
CA ALA A 1001 0.44 -0.44 -30.03
C ALA A 1001 1.86 -0.99 -29.83
N CYS A 1002 2.00 -1.99 -28.97
CA CYS A 1002 3.29 -2.59 -28.62
C CYS A 1002 3.67 -3.66 -29.64
N CYS A 1003 4.57 -3.35 -30.58
CA CYS A 1003 4.92 -4.24 -31.69
C CYS A 1003 6.36 -4.76 -31.62
N SER A 1004 6.59 -5.93 -32.25
CA SER A 1004 7.89 -6.55 -32.44
C SER A 1004 8.07 -7.10 -33.87
N LYS A 1005 9.30 -7.03 -34.39
CA LYS A 1005 9.78 -7.61 -35.65
C LYS A 1005 11.30 -7.83 -35.52
N PRO A 1006 11.90 -8.88 -36.11
CA PRO A 1006 13.35 -9.03 -36.14
C PRO A 1006 14.06 -7.80 -36.75
N GLY A 1007 15.14 -7.34 -36.12
CA GLY A 1007 15.93 -6.18 -36.57
C GLY A 1007 15.32 -4.79 -36.30
N LEU A 1008 14.05 -4.72 -35.89
CA LEU A 1008 13.36 -3.45 -35.64
C LEU A 1008 14.00 -2.68 -34.47
N GLN A 1009 14.29 -1.40 -34.69
CA GLN A 1009 14.74 -0.45 -33.67
C GLN A 1009 13.87 0.81 -33.74
N CYS A 1010 13.40 1.31 -32.61
CA CYS A 1010 12.53 2.49 -32.55
C CYS A 1010 13.08 3.54 -31.57
N ARG A 1011 12.78 4.82 -31.85
CA ARG A 1011 13.10 5.97 -31.00
C ARG A 1011 11.97 7.00 -31.05
N GLN A 1012 11.79 7.73 -29.96
CA GLN A 1012 10.98 8.95 -29.95
C GLN A 1012 11.80 10.14 -30.48
N VAL A 1013 11.13 11.05 -31.18
CA VAL A 1013 11.70 12.30 -31.69
C VAL A 1013 10.69 13.41 -31.44
N ALA A 1014 11.00 14.29 -30.51
CA ALA A 1014 10.14 15.41 -30.12
C ALA A 1014 10.61 16.73 -30.76
N SER A 1015 9.69 17.65 -31.03
CA SER A 1015 10.02 19.05 -31.29
C SER A 1015 10.59 19.71 -30.02
N SER A 1016 11.20 20.88 -30.16
CA SER A 1016 11.29 21.79 -29.01
C SER A 1016 9.88 22.14 -28.52
N GLN A 1017 9.72 22.29 -27.20
CA GLN A 1017 8.56 22.96 -26.61
C GLN A 1017 8.54 24.41 -27.05
N GLN A 1018 7.40 24.91 -27.52
CA GLN A 1018 7.23 26.32 -27.91
C GLN A 1018 5.85 26.84 -27.48
N PRO A 1019 5.76 28.11 -27.02
CA PRO A 1019 4.48 28.77 -26.74
C PRO A 1019 3.88 29.31 -28.05
N ILE A 1020 3.16 28.45 -28.78
CA ILE A 1020 2.64 28.76 -30.12
C ILE A 1020 1.15 28.38 -30.19
N ARG A 1021 0.31 29.36 -30.56
CA ARG A 1021 -1.03 29.08 -31.12
C ARG A 1021 -0.86 28.53 -32.54
N GLY A 1022 -1.45 27.38 -32.86
CA GLY A 1022 -1.41 26.79 -34.19
C GLY A 1022 -0.81 25.37 -34.23
N VAL A 1023 0.08 25.12 -35.19
CA VAL A 1023 0.58 23.78 -35.54
C VAL A 1023 2.08 23.65 -35.29
N ILE A 1024 2.48 22.64 -34.53
CA ILE A 1024 3.89 22.28 -34.28
C ILE A 1024 4.19 20.97 -35.02
N ASN A 1025 5.28 20.94 -35.78
CA ASN A 1025 5.64 19.80 -36.63
C ASN A 1025 6.97 19.15 -36.21
N VAL A 1026 7.07 17.83 -36.32
CA VAL A 1026 8.33 17.08 -36.22
C VAL A 1026 8.40 15.98 -37.28
N THR A 1027 9.59 15.70 -37.81
CA THR A 1027 9.85 14.66 -38.82
C THR A 1027 10.82 13.61 -38.28
N CYS A 1028 10.78 12.40 -38.86
CA CYS A 1028 11.76 11.37 -38.53
C CYS A 1028 13.11 11.64 -39.21
N PRO A 1029 14.24 11.21 -38.59
CA PRO A 1029 15.55 11.26 -39.23
C PRO A 1029 15.60 10.40 -40.51
N LEU A 1030 16.44 10.82 -41.46
CA LEU A 1030 16.66 10.12 -42.72
C LEU A 1030 16.92 8.62 -42.52
N GLY A 1031 16.07 7.80 -43.17
CA GLY A 1031 16.12 6.33 -43.11
C GLY A 1031 15.18 5.68 -42.09
N ASP A 1032 14.54 6.44 -41.19
CA ASP A 1032 13.53 5.92 -40.27
C ASP A 1032 12.11 6.17 -40.80
N VAL A 1033 11.22 5.18 -40.61
CA VAL A 1033 9.79 5.28 -40.93
C VAL A 1033 9.03 5.76 -39.70
N MET A 1034 8.17 6.76 -39.88
CA MET A 1034 7.27 7.22 -38.83
C MET A 1034 6.16 6.18 -38.61
N THR A 1035 5.99 5.70 -37.38
CA THR A 1035 4.97 4.71 -36.99
C THR A 1035 3.88 5.30 -36.10
N GLY A 1036 4.15 6.43 -35.45
CA GLY A 1036 3.19 7.12 -34.59
C GLY A 1036 3.47 8.62 -34.49
N CYS A 1037 2.42 9.37 -34.20
CA CYS A 1037 2.47 10.80 -33.95
C CYS A 1037 1.58 11.16 -32.77
N ASN A 1038 2.10 12.03 -31.93
CA ASN A 1038 1.56 12.37 -30.64
C ASN A 1038 1.79 13.86 -30.34
N VAL A 1039 1.08 14.36 -29.34
CA VAL A 1039 1.22 15.72 -28.81
C VAL A 1039 1.31 15.67 -27.29
N MET A 1040 2.14 16.55 -26.73
CA MET A 1040 2.29 16.77 -25.28
C MET A 1040 2.24 18.28 -24.99
N GLY A 1041 1.51 18.71 -23.96
CA GLY A 1041 1.46 20.11 -23.52
C GLY A 1041 1.17 20.27 -22.04
N GLU A 1042 1.67 21.35 -21.45
CA GLU A 1042 1.76 21.56 -19.98
C GLU A 1042 0.53 22.20 -19.31
N GLU A 1043 -0.48 22.57 -20.09
CA GLU A 1043 -1.75 23.17 -19.59
C GLU A 1043 -2.98 22.54 -20.27
N GLY A 1044 -2.77 21.38 -20.90
CA GLY A 1044 -3.80 20.72 -21.70
C GLY A 1044 -4.18 21.49 -22.97
N GLY A 1045 -5.48 21.68 -23.23
CA GLY A 1045 -5.99 22.41 -24.40
C GLY A 1045 -5.68 21.78 -25.77
N LEU A 1046 -5.23 20.52 -25.81
CA LEU A 1046 -4.64 19.91 -27.01
C LEU A 1046 -5.71 19.47 -28.03
N ALA A 1047 -5.79 20.20 -29.15
CA ALA A 1047 -6.69 19.91 -30.26
C ALA A 1047 -6.36 18.60 -31.00
N GLY A 1048 -5.17 18.03 -30.77
CA GLY A 1048 -4.81 16.66 -31.15
C GLY A 1048 -3.54 16.54 -31.98
N ALA A 1049 -3.37 15.40 -32.64
CA ALA A 1049 -2.26 15.15 -33.56
C ALA A 1049 -2.63 14.17 -34.68
N HIS A 1050 -1.94 14.27 -35.82
CA HIS A 1050 -1.96 13.27 -36.89
C HIS A 1050 -0.65 13.28 -37.69
N ILE A 1051 -0.42 12.22 -38.47
CA ILE A 1051 0.64 12.18 -39.48
C ILE A 1051 0.06 12.72 -40.79
N ASP A 1052 0.75 13.67 -41.41
CA ASP A 1052 0.55 14.02 -42.82
C ASP A 1052 1.80 13.62 -43.61
N THR A 1053 1.62 12.89 -44.70
CA THR A 1053 2.72 12.36 -45.51
C THR A 1053 2.70 13.02 -46.89
N ASP A 1054 3.69 13.87 -47.15
CA ASP A 1054 3.82 14.57 -48.43
C ASP A 1054 4.07 13.55 -49.56
N GLN A 1055 3.11 13.46 -50.50
CA GLN A 1055 3.14 12.52 -51.62
C GLN A 1055 4.25 12.83 -52.64
N SER A 1056 4.81 14.04 -52.63
CA SER A 1056 5.87 14.46 -53.56
C SER A 1056 7.29 14.15 -53.07
N SER A 1057 7.54 14.21 -51.75
CA SER A 1057 8.85 13.91 -51.14
C SER A 1057 8.89 12.59 -50.37
N GLY A 1058 7.74 11.99 -50.06
CA GLY A 1058 7.61 10.82 -49.19
C GLY A 1058 7.83 11.10 -47.70
N VAL A 1059 7.98 12.37 -47.29
CA VAL A 1059 8.27 12.74 -45.90
C VAL A 1059 6.99 12.78 -45.07
N SER A 1060 6.93 11.95 -44.04
CA SER A 1060 5.91 12.02 -42.99
C SER A 1060 6.23 13.12 -41.97
N HIS A 1061 5.31 14.04 -41.78
CA HIS A 1061 5.29 15.07 -40.74
C HIS A 1061 4.30 14.69 -39.65
N CYS A 1062 4.76 14.53 -38.41
CA CYS A 1062 3.89 14.50 -37.25
C CYS A 1062 3.44 15.93 -36.95
N ARG A 1063 2.14 16.21 -37.09
CA ARG A 1063 1.53 17.52 -36.83
C ARG A 1063 0.76 17.49 -35.51
N ALA A 1064 1.13 18.36 -34.58
CA ALA A 1064 0.45 18.57 -33.31
C ALA A 1064 -0.28 19.92 -33.31
N PHE A 1065 -1.50 19.95 -32.77
CA PHE A 1065 -2.39 21.11 -32.84
C PHE A 1065 -2.73 21.64 -31.44
N VAL A 1066 -2.54 22.95 -31.27
CA VAL A 1066 -2.82 23.70 -30.04
C VAL A 1066 -4.19 24.35 -30.15
N GLY A 1067 -5.09 24.08 -29.21
CA GLY A 1067 -6.42 24.67 -29.18
C GLY A 1067 -6.40 26.17 -28.87
N ASN A 1068 -7.38 26.91 -29.38
CA ASN A 1068 -7.42 28.37 -29.26
C ASN A 1068 -7.80 28.90 -27.85
N ASP A 1069 -8.16 28.02 -26.91
CA ASP A 1069 -8.67 28.41 -25.59
C ASP A 1069 -7.57 28.59 -24.52
N LEU A 1070 -6.30 28.41 -24.89
CA LEU A 1070 -5.15 28.53 -23.97
C LEU A 1070 -4.71 30.00 -23.76
N PRO A 1071 -4.13 30.34 -22.59
CA PRO A 1071 -3.58 31.65 -22.30
C PRO A 1071 -2.48 32.09 -23.29
N ASP A 1072 -2.37 33.38 -23.56
CA ASP A 1072 -1.41 33.92 -24.52
C ASP A 1072 0.04 33.83 -24.02
N GLY A 1073 0.78 32.86 -24.57
CA GLY A 1073 2.25 32.81 -24.50
C GLY A 1073 2.86 31.94 -23.40
N GLU A 1074 2.06 31.32 -22.52
CA GLU A 1074 2.57 30.49 -21.41
C GLU A 1074 2.50 28.97 -21.70
N ALA A 1075 1.41 28.50 -22.28
CA ALA A 1075 1.19 27.09 -22.61
C ALA A 1075 2.21 26.52 -23.61
N LYS A 1076 3.12 25.66 -23.14
CA LYS A 1076 4.12 24.99 -23.97
C LYS A 1076 3.57 23.70 -24.55
N VAL A 1077 3.70 23.53 -25.87
CA VAL A 1077 3.32 22.29 -26.57
C VAL A 1077 4.50 21.74 -27.37
N SER A 1078 4.53 20.42 -27.55
CA SER A 1078 5.50 19.71 -28.41
C SER A 1078 4.82 18.61 -29.23
N ALA A 1079 5.29 18.42 -30.46
CA ALA A 1079 4.96 17.27 -31.30
C ALA A 1079 5.93 16.13 -31.01
N VAL A 1080 5.44 14.89 -30.91
CA VAL A 1080 6.25 13.70 -30.61
C VAL A 1080 6.01 12.64 -31.68
N ALA A 1081 7.00 12.37 -32.52
CA ALA A 1081 6.98 11.27 -33.48
C ALA A 1081 7.63 10.02 -32.89
N ILE A 1082 7.13 8.86 -33.29
CA ILE A 1082 7.79 7.57 -33.10
C ILE A 1082 8.37 7.13 -34.44
N CYS A 1083 9.68 6.95 -34.46
CA CYS A 1083 10.48 6.69 -35.66
C CYS A 1083 11.16 5.33 -35.52
N CYS A 1084 10.93 4.44 -36.47
CA CYS A 1084 11.42 3.06 -36.44
C CYS A 1084 12.18 2.69 -37.71
N ASN A 1085 13.24 1.90 -37.54
CA ASN A 1085 14.10 1.42 -38.60
C ASN A 1085 14.10 -0.12 -38.65
N SER A 1086 14.11 -0.70 -39.85
CA SER A 1086 14.08 -2.15 -40.10
C SER A 1086 15.37 -2.65 -40.78
N SER A 1087 16.52 -2.05 -40.45
CA SER A 1087 17.83 -2.42 -41.00
C SER A 1087 18.20 -3.87 -40.65
N SER A 1088 18.40 -4.71 -41.67
CA SER A 1088 19.04 -6.02 -41.53
C SER A 1088 20.54 -5.86 -41.25
N SER A 1089 21.01 -6.50 -40.17
CA SER A 1089 22.42 -6.51 -39.72
C SER A 1089 23.17 -7.77 -40.16
#